data_AF-A0A517QQ54-F1
#
_entry.id   AF-A0A517QQ54-F1
#
_cell.length_a   1.000
_cell.length_b   1.000
_cell.length_c   1.000
_cell.angle_alpha   90.00
_cell.angle_beta   90.00
_cell.angle_gamma   90.00
#
_symmetry.space_group_name_H-M   'P 1'
#
loop_
_entity.id
_entity.type
_entity.pdbx_description
1 polymer ?
#
loop_
_entity_poly.entity_id
_entity_poly.type
_entity_poly.pdbx_seq_one_letter_code
_entity_poly.pdbx_strand_id
1 'polypeptide(L)'
;MRQQLYFKVVATFHDSRQQPSGSGEVPGIDIMKTAWKFSALLSTLFVASLCFANDPVDRAPIVRSYESPSGDTFGAISVQLPASNESRSKVDHVVVIDTSASQIGEHRTVALKALKSFLQSLPESHRATVIAVDVEAVPMMDGFASPAKAAEESLAKLEERFPAGATNIAKGLAAASKILAESENGSITFIGDGMSAAHLIQVDEMKTLTSNFRARQIPVHGFAVGSSKDMQLLGVLAQETGGFVMRDESSKTSLTGEQAGELLAAAAVKVVSYPETVSIENNKAQLLPSHALPLRSDRETVYLYNGIVEPNATFTSGAHQWSLSGLERSTGNTFLRTLWYQSEVTDGLSLGLAGDWLVNLAHQQFEDNIVRMEAQGVQALNQGAFDTAEKIGFSIQEIDPGNTTAIQLIDQAGQKMVLQTVQFEVDQAVDAAKQLDTDRTGPREENPIEAYKQLKDARTQALRAEVNQGIQRALSIVEIDPDAALSALDQIRGTIKSATDIDPEARKQLLRQLSSTQLDVISQKQKIYLKNAERNKRRVEVEAQARLVQYAEERDAKLEQMVDRIRALLIEGYQGDAGAFESAEAVARGVISEYPNSAMGVSVVFVSEAAGQIDKSNRLRHLRSDRFLEALYQVELSHVPFPDEPPILYPPAEVWQALTILREKWKSVDLRNDSPNEQKIYDALDDITNIEFPGNPLSDVVQFLSSQHGIPIIIDEVELSNEGLSPDDEVTLVLSGVTLKAALKLLLEQHALTYVIEDEVMKITTLLKAGDVLTTRVYPVADLVIPIFPLNGGFGGGGGLGGQGGGQLGGQQGGQQGGGFGGGGGGGGFGGGGQFSVPAQPIPGKKKLNLK
;
A
#
# COMPACT_ATOMS: atom_id res chain seq x y z
N MET A 1 39.99 -32.22 -10.32
CA MET A 1 40.35 -33.65 -10.17
C MET A 1 39.22 -34.34 -9.42
N ARG A 2 38.50 -35.25 -10.10
CA ARG A 2 37.50 -36.26 -9.65
C ARG A 2 36.39 -35.83 -8.67
N GLN A 3 35.12 -35.71 -9.08
CA GLN A 3 34.11 -36.75 -9.44
C GLN A 3 33.52 -37.57 -8.26
N GLN A 4 32.18 -37.47 -8.16
CA GLN A 4 31.17 -38.50 -7.84
C GLN A 4 31.11 -38.99 -6.36
N LEU A 5 29.96 -39.25 -5.72
CA LEU A 5 28.72 -39.89 -6.18
C LEU A 5 27.50 -39.47 -5.33
N TYR A 6 26.38 -39.25 -6.02
CA TYR A 6 25.00 -39.49 -5.56
C TYR A 6 24.80 -40.95 -5.12
N PHE A 7 23.96 -41.25 -4.11
CA PHE A 7 22.80 -42.18 -4.22
C PHE A 7 22.02 -42.44 -2.89
N LYS A 8 20.70 -42.29 -3.00
CA LYS A 8 19.57 -43.04 -2.37
C LYS A 8 19.27 -42.97 -0.85
N VAL A 9 18.15 -42.30 -0.58
CA VAL A 9 17.11 -42.64 0.43
C VAL A 9 16.23 -43.78 -0.12
N VAL A 10 15.77 -44.72 0.74
CA VAL A 10 14.41 -45.31 0.80
C VAL A 10 14.36 -46.47 1.83
N ALA A 11 13.34 -46.38 2.70
CA ALA A 11 12.67 -47.42 3.52
C ALA A 11 13.48 -48.08 4.67
N THR A 12 12.92 -48.38 5.85
CA THR A 12 11.60 -48.98 6.10
C THR A 12 11.19 -48.87 7.59
N PHE A 13 9.94 -48.45 7.82
CA PHE A 13 8.90 -48.89 8.79
C PHE A 13 9.18 -49.44 10.22
N HIS A 14 8.34 -48.93 11.14
CA HIS A 14 7.67 -49.55 12.31
C HIS A 14 8.59 -50.04 13.46
N ASP A 15 8.28 -49.91 14.74
CA ASP A 15 6.99 -50.06 15.42
C ASP A 15 7.04 -49.33 16.79
N SER A 16 5.88 -48.87 17.22
CA SER A 16 5.62 -48.24 18.52
C SER A 16 5.24 -49.30 19.55
N ARG A 17 5.71 -49.19 20.81
CA ARG A 17 4.88 -49.45 22.02
C ARG A 17 5.65 -49.27 23.34
N GLN A 18 4.97 -48.54 24.23
CA GLN A 18 4.88 -48.73 25.68
C GLN A 18 5.95 -48.14 26.62
N GLN A 19 5.58 -46.98 27.17
CA GLN A 19 5.76 -46.46 28.53
C GLN A 19 5.03 -47.34 29.61
N PRO A 20 5.04 -47.02 30.93
CA PRO A 20 5.94 -46.18 31.74
C PRO A 20 6.24 -46.79 33.16
N SER A 21 7.07 -46.10 33.96
CA SER A 21 6.80 -45.71 35.38
C SER A 21 8.08 -45.70 36.25
N GLY A 22 8.18 -44.73 37.16
CA GLY A 22 9.03 -44.81 38.35
C GLY A 22 9.93 -43.60 38.64
N SER A 23 9.50 -42.79 39.60
CA SER A 23 10.09 -41.57 40.19
C SER A 23 11.35 -41.78 41.06
N GLY A 24 12.24 -40.78 41.15
CA GLY A 24 13.17 -40.60 42.29
C GLY A 24 14.51 -39.91 41.97
N GLU A 25 14.70 -38.73 42.58
CA GLU A 25 15.77 -37.70 42.55
C GLU A 25 17.29 -38.10 42.60
N VAL A 26 18.11 -37.47 41.72
CA VAL A 26 19.36 -36.62 41.88
C VAL A 26 20.52 -37.08 42.83
N PRO A 27 21.85 -36.77 42.67
CA PRO A 27 22.66 -36.01 41.65
C PRO A 27 23.95 -36.73 41.12
N GLY A 28 24.57 -36.24 40.04
CA GLY A 28 25.96 -36.61 39.71
C GLY A 28 26.42 -36.40 38.26
N ILE A 29 26.88 -35.17 37.99
CA ILE A 29 27.92 -34.68 37.06
C ILE A 29 28.58 -35.66 36.05
N ASP A 30 28.61 -35.22 34.78
CA ASP A 30 29.53 -35.52 33.65
C ASP A 30 29.97 -36.98 33.43
N ILE A 31 29.90 -37.56 32.24
CA ILE A 31 30.69 -37.21 31.06
C ILE A 31 30.07 -38.03 29.92
N MET A 32 29.66 -37.37 28.82
CA MET A 32 29.58 -37.88 27.43
C MET A 32 28.44 -37.21 26.65
N LYS A 33 28.52 -35.89 26.44
CA LYS A 33 27.96 -35.19 25.27
C LYS A 33 28.80 -33.95 24.94
N THR A 34 30.06 -34.17 24.56
CA THR A 34 30.95 -33.15 23.99
C THR A 34 31.44 -33.63 22.63
N ALA A 35 30.55 -33.58 21.63
CA ALA A 35 30.91 -33.58 20.22
C ALA A 35 29.72 -33.15 19.34
N TRP A 36 29.05 -32.04 19.66
CA TRP A 36 28.25 -31.23 18.73
C TRP A 36 27.75 -29.94 19.42
N LYS A 37 28.69 -29.02 19.67
CA LYS A 37 28.42 -27.58 19.90
C LYS A 37 29.65 -26.79 19.43
N PHE A 38 29.82 -26.68 18.12
CA PHE A 38 30.69 -25.69 17.46
C PHE A 38 30.16 -25.48 16.03
N SER A 39 29.04 -24.77 15.91
CA SER A 39 28.54 -24.04 14.70
C SER A 39 27.06 -23.65 14.85
N ALA A 40 26.64 -23.22 16.05
CA ALA A 40 25.32 -22.63 16.30
C ALA A 40 25.45 -21.60 17.43
N LEU A 41 26.42 -20.70 17.27
CA LEU A 41 26.75 -19.62 18.21
C LEU A 41 27.14 -18.38 17.40
N LEU A 42 26.27 -17.99 16.46
CA LEU A 42 26.29 -16.66 15.81
C LEU A 42 24.90 -16.22 15.30
N SER A 43 23.81 -16.85 15.74
CA SER A 43 22.45 -16.57 15.26
C SER A 43 21.38 -16.49 16.37
N THR A 44 21.80 -16.28 17.61
CA THR A 44 20.90 -16.08 18.76
C THR A 44 21.33 -14.88 19.58
N LEU A 45 21.28 -13.70 18.96
CA LEU A 45 21.31 -12.39 19.60
C LEU A 45 20.46 -11.41 18.75
N PHE A 46 19.27 -11.87 18.38
CA PHE A 46 18.16 -11.06 17.88
C PHE A 46 16.91 -11.54 18.61
N VAL A 47 16.89 -11.31 19.93
CA VAL A 47 15.67 -11.40 20.72
C VAL A 47 15.11 -9.99 20.80
N ALA A 48 13.89 -9.87 20.29
CA ALA A 48 13.04 -8.69 20.28
C ALA A 48 13.20 -7.79 21.52
N SER A 49 13.60 -6.54 21.30
CA SER A 49 13.22 -5.45 22.21
C SER A 49 11.74 -5.16 22.01
N LEU A 50 10.91 -5.97 22.66
CA LEU A 50 9.58 -5.55 23.05
C LEU A 50 9.76 -4.41 24.04
N CYS A 51 9.17 -3.24 23.76
CA CYS A 51 8.98 -2.18 24.75
C CYS A 51 8.04 -2.70 25.84
N PHE A 52 8.56 -3.50 26.76
CA PHE A 52 7.97 -3.66 28.08
C PHE A 52 8.33 -2.40 28.86
N ALA A 53 7.33 -1.60 29.20
CA ALA A 53 7.41 -0.74 30.37
C ALA A 53 7.56 -1.65 31.59
N ASN A 54 8.80 -1.99 31.98
CA ASN A 54 9.09 -2.64 33.25
C ASN A 54 10.43 -2.13 33.80
N ASP A 55 10.32 -1.60 35.02
CA ASP A 55 11.31 -1.20 36.01
C ASP A 55 12.40 -0.16 35.69
N PRO A 56 12.65 0.79 36.63
CA PRO A 56 13.65 1.83 36.52
C PRO A 56 15.07 1.26 36.66
N VAL A 57 15.65 0.74 35.57
CA VAL A 57 17.07 0.38 35.53
C VAL A 57 17.83 1.53 34.88
N ASP A 58 18.80 2.11 35.59
CA ASP A 58 19.73 3.08 35.02
C ASP A 58 20.47 2.44 33.84
N ARG A 59 20.12 2.85 32.61
CA ARG A 59 20.77 2.36 31.40
C ARG A 59 22.07 3.11 31.17
N ALA A 60 23.13 2.35 30.90
CA ALA A 60 24.39 2.92 30.43
C ALA A 60 24.18 3.65 29.09
N PRO A 61 24.92 4.75 28.83
CA PRO A 61 24.82 5.45 27.55
C PRO A 61 25.22 4.53 26.40
N ILE A 62 24.50 4.61 25.28
CA ILE A 62 24.78 3.80 24.08
C ILE A 62 25.57 4.67 23.11
N VAL A 63 26.75 4.20 22.70
CA VAL A 63 27.61 4.92 21.76
C VAL A 63 27.88 4.07 20.53
N ARG A 64 27.43 4.55 19.37
CA ARG A 64 27.73 3.97 18.06
C ARG A 64 28.76 4.82 17.35
N SER A 65 29.70 4.19 16.66
CA SER A 65 30.74 4.89 15.91
C SER A 65 31.03 4.22 14.57
N TYR A 66 31.39 5.04 13.59
CA TYR A 66 31.81 4.65 12.25
C TYR A 66 33.02 5.50 11.83
N GLU A 67 34.10 4.83 11.44
CA GLU A 67 35.29 5.46 10.88
C GLU A 67 35.27 5.26 9.37
N SER A 68 35.24 6.37 8.63
CA SER A 68 35.25 6.35 7.17
C SER A 68 36.65 6.03 6.62
N PRO A 69 36.76 5.51 5.38
CA PRO A 69 38.06 5.29 4.75
C PRO A 69 38.91 6.55 4.56
N SER A 70 38.31 7.76 4.62
CA SER A 70 39.02 9.04 4.60
C SER A 70 39.64 9.43 5.94
N GLY A 71 39.33 8.70 7.02
CA GLY A 71 39.80 8.97 8.39
C GLY A 71 38.85 9.85 9.21
N ASP A 72 37.69 10.24 8.68
CA ASP A 72 36.66 10.97 9.42
C ASP A 72 35.82 10.00 10.26
N THR A 73 35.51 10.37 11.51
CA THR A 73 34.73 9.55 12.44
C THR A 73 33.37 10.17 12.70
N PHE A 74 32.32 9.40 12.47
CA PHE A 74 30.93 9.79 12.74
C PHE A 74 30.34 8.86 13.79
N GLY A 75 29.42 9.36 14.61
CA GLY A 75 28.77 8.51 15.59
C GLY A 75 27.48 9.07 16.16
N ALA A 76 26.85 8.27 17.02
CA ALA A 76 25.66 8.65 17.77
C ALA A 76 25.86 8.35 19.26
N ILE A 77 25.40 9.25 20.11
CA ILE A 77 25.40 9.13 21.58
C ILE A 77 23.94 9.17 22.04
N SER A 78 23.46 8.08 22.64
CA SER A 78 22.15 7.98 23.27
C SER A 78 22.30 8.05 24.79
N VAL A 79 21.75 9.08 25.42
CA VAL A 79 21.79 9.28 26.89
C VAL A 79 20.39 9.32 27.48
N GLN A 80 20.21 8.83 28.70
CA GLN A 80 18.93 8.82 29.41
C GLN A 80 19.14 9.35 30.83
N LEU A 81 18.14 10.08 31.35
CA LEU A 81 18.16 10.45 32.76
C LEU A 81 17.98 9.22 33.65
N PRO A 82 18.57 9.21 34.86
CA PRO A 82 18.27 8.20 35.85
C PRO A 82 16.77 8.07 36.05
N ALA A 83 16.34 6.85 36.27
CA ALA A 83 14.93 6.56 36.26
C ALA A 83 14.23 7.24 37.46
N SER A 84 13.18 8.01 37.16
CA SER A 84 12.46 8.82 38.15
C SER A 84 10.96 8.53 38.11
N ASN A 85 10.38 8.43 39.30
CA ASN A 85 8.92 8.29 39.50
C ASN A 85 8.22 9.65 39.57
N GLU A 86 8.95 10.76 39.43
CA GLU A 86 8.36 12.09 39.39
C GLU A 86 7.44 12.25 38.18
N SER A 87 6.30 12.88 38.44
CA SER A 87 5.22 13.11 37.50
C SER A 87 4.80 14.57 37.60
N ARG A 88 4.54 15.20 36.47
CA ARG A 88 3.97 16.55 36.40
C ARG A 88 2.58 16.53 37.03
N SER A 89 2.22 17.59 37.75
CA SER A 89 0.88 17.77 38.32
C SER A 89 0.15 18.90 37.60
N LYS A 90 -1.18 18.79 37.47
CA LYS A 90 -2.05 19.78 36.83
C LYS A 90 -1.61 20.14 35.40
N VAL A 91 -1.44 19.13 34.54
CA VAL A 91 -1.10 19.34 33.14
C VAL A 91 -2.37 19.53 32.30
N ASP A 92 -2.33 20.50 31.40
CA ASP A 92 -3.31 20.72 30.34
C ASP A 92 -2.84 19.99 29.07
N HIS A 93 -3.60 18.98 28.65
CA HIS A 93 -3.30 18.13 27.49
C HIS A 93 -4.13 18.58 26.28
N VAL A 94 -3.48 18.84 25.16
CA VAL A 94 -4.17 19.00 23.87
C VAL A 94 -3.87 17.79 22.99
N VAL A 95 -4.90 17.03 22.64
CA VAL A 95 -4.75 15.93 21.68
C VAL A 95 -5.14 16.41 20.29
N VAL A 96 -4.23 16.29 19.33
CA VAL A 96 -4.46 16.58 17.93
C VAL A 96 -4.62 15.25 17.20
N ILE A 97 -5.84 14.93 16.78
CA ILE A 97 -6.15 13.69 16.06
C ILE A 97 -6.32 13.98 14.57
N ASP A 98 -5.59 13.24 13.75
CA ASP A 98 -5.70 13.29 12.30
C ASP A 98 -7.03 12.68 11.85
N THR A 99 -7.78 13.46 11.08
CA THR A 99 -9.08 13.07 10.50
C THR A 99 -9.08 13.19 8.97
N SER A 100 -7.90 13.13 8.35
CA SER A 100 -7.74 13.12 6.90
C SER A 100 -8.20 11.81 6.25
N ALA A 101 -8.23 11.80 4.91
CA ALA A 101 -8.68 10.64 4.13
C ALA A 101 -7.82 9.37 4.33
N SER A 102 -6.56 9.47 4.80
CA SER A 102 -5.73 8.30 5.11
C SER A 102 -6.16 7.59 6.40
N GLN A 103 -6.95 8.27 7.25
CA GLN A 103 -7.41 7.81 8.55
C GLN A 103 -8.82 7.19 8.46
N ILE A 104 -8.99 6.23 7.54
CA ILE A 104 -10.23 5.45 7.38
C ILE A 104 -10.03 3.98 7.77
N GLY A 105 -11.13 3.26 8.01
CA GLY A 105 -11.10 1.82 8.28
C GLY A 105 -10.40 1.45 9.58
N GLU A 106 -9.45 0.50 9.50
CA GLU A 106 -8.74 -0.05 10.66
C GLU A 106 -7.88 1.00 11.38
N HIS A 107 -7.21 1.88 10.64
CA HIS A 107 -6.37 2.95 11.20
C HIS A 107 -7.17 3.90 12.10
N ARG A 108 -8.38 4.28 11.66
CA ARG A 108 -9.30 5.08 12.46
C ARG A 108 -9.71 4.39 13.74
N THR A 109 -9.99 3.09 13.65
CA THR A 109 -10.38 2.28 14.81
C THR A 109 -9.26 2.24 15.85
N VAL A 110 -8.01 2.04 15.41
CA VAL A 110 -6.82 2.07 16.27
C VAL A 110 -6.59 3.45 16.87
N ALA A 111 -6.71 4.52 16.07
CA ALA A 111 -6.56 5.91 16.51
C ALA A 111 -7.57 6.29 17.60
N LEU A 112 -8.86 5.98 17.41
CA LEU A 112 -9.91 6.27 18.39
C LEU A 112 -9.76 5.44 19.67
N LYS A 113 -9.32 4.18 19.56
CA LYS A 113 -8.98 3.36 20.74
C LYS A 113 -7.80 3.93 21.52
N ALA A 114 -6.77 4.38 20.81
CA ALA A 114 -5.61 5.03 21.44
C ALA A 114 -6.00 6.34 22.12
N LEU A 115 -6.83 7.18 21.47
CA LEU A 115 -7.36 8.39 22.08
C LEU A 115 -8.17 8.09 23.34
N LYS A 116 -9.09 7.13 23.27
CA LYS A 116 -9.92 6.73 24.41
C LYS A 116 -9.07 6.26 25.59
N SER A 117 -8.15 5.33 25.32
CA SER A 117 -7.26 4.79 26.34
C SER A 117 -6.34 5.87 26.93
N PHE A 118 -5.76 6.71 26.09
CA PHE A 118 -4.95 7.85 26.52
C PHE A 118 -5.71 8.74 27.52
N LEU A 119 -6.92 9.18 27.17
CA LEU A 119 -7.72 10.04 28.04
C LEU A 119 -8.14 9.34 29.33
N GLN A 120 -8.40 8.04 29.30
CA GLN A 120 -8.77 7.26 30.49
C GLN A 120 -7.58 7.01 31.43
N SER A 121 -6.36 6.93 30.90
CA SER A 121 -5.13 6.70 31.68
C SER A 121 -4.53 7.99 32.26
N LEU A 122 -5.04 9.17 31.91
CA LEU A 122 -4.57 10.43 32.49
C LEU A 122 -5.05 10.61 33.94
N PRO A 123 -4.23 11.22 34.83
CA PRO A 123 -4.65 11.52 36.19
C PRO A 123 -5.86 12.48 36.26
N GLU A 124 -6.77 12.28 37.22
CA GLU A 124 -7.97 13.13 37.38
C GLU A 124 -7.66 14.61 37.66
N SER A 125 -6.47 14.90 38.20
CA SER A 125 -6.02 16.27 38.46
C SER A 125 -5.61 17.05 37.20
N HIS A 126 -5.57 16.37 36.04
CA HIS A 126 -5.20 16.95 34.75
C HIS A 126 -6.45 17.40 34.00
N ARG A 127 -6.26 18.16 32.92
CA ARG A 127 -7.34 18.52 32.01
C ARG A 127 -6.96 18.19 30.59
N ALA A 128 -7.93 17.86 29.75
CA ALA A 128 -7.71 17.53 28.35
C ALA A 128 -8.70 18.24 27.44
N THR A 129 -8.26 18.46 26.20
CA THR A 129 -9.08 18.89 25.08
C THR A 129 -8.61 18.20 23.80
N VAL A 130 -9.50 18.04 22.83
CA VAL A 130 -9.23 17.30 21.60
C VAL A 130 -9.54 18.16 20.39
N ILE A 131 -8.63 18.18 19.41
CA ILE A 131 -8.74 18.89 18.14
C ILE A 131 -8.65 17.85 17.03
N ALA A 132 -9.62 17.85 16.12
CA ALA A 132 -9.52 17.13 14.85
C ALA A 132 -8.76 17.99 13.84
N VAL A 133 -7.80 17.39 13.13
CA VAL A 133 -7.04 18.07 12.08
C VAL A 133 -7.20 17.38 10.73
N ASP A 134 -7.52 18.16 9.72
CA ASP A 134 -7.46 17.81 8.30
C ASP A 134 -6.82 19.02 7.56
N VAL A 135 -7.52 19.66 6.62
CA VAL A 135 -7.09 20.93 6.04
C VAL A 135 -7.23 22.09 7.04
N GLU A 136 -8.13 21.92 8.02
CA GLU A 136 -8.37 22.84 9.13
C GLU A 136 -8.21 22.14 10.48
N ALA A 137 -8.12 22.95 11.55
CA ALA A 137 -8.05 22.47 12.93
C ALA A 137 -9.37 22.82 13.64
N VAL A 138 -10.16 21.81 13.97
CA VAL A 138 -11.50 21.97 14.56
C VAL A 138 -11.50 21.42 15.99
N PRO A 139 -11.87 22.21 17.02
CA PRO A 139 -12.04 21.71 18.38
C PRO A 139 -13.22 20.73 18.47
N MET A 140 -13.03 19.59 19.13
CA MET A 140 -14.09 18.60 19.36
C MET A 140 -14.89 18.88 20.64
N MET A 141 -14.43 19.80 21.48
CA MET A 141 -15.08 20.19 22.73
C MET A 141 -14.76 21.63 23.07
N ASP A 142 -15.55 22.21 23.98
CA ASP A 142 -15.39 23.60 24.41
C ASP A 142 -14.39 23.69 25.56
N GLY A 143 -13.20 24.20 25.27
CA GLY A 143 -12.15 24.41 26.27
C GLY A 143 -11.60 23.11 26.86
N PHE A 144 -11.11 23.20 28.10
CA PHE A 144 -10.52 22.09 28.85
C PHE A 144 -11.55 21.45 29.80
N ALA A 145 -11.61 20.12 29.83
CA ALA A 145 -12.41 19.36 30.80
C ALA A 145 -11.57 18.28 31.51
N SER A 146 -12.16 17.60 32.50
CA SER A 146 -11.53 16.41 33.10
C SER A 146 -11.32 15.33 32.03
N PRO A 147 -10.32 14.44 32.17
CA PRO A 147 -10.00 13.46 31.13
C PRO A 147 -11.19 12.54 30.78
N ALA A 148 -11.99 12.16 31.79
CA ALA A 148 -13.21 11.38 31.58
C ALA A 148 -14.26 12.13 30.74
N LYS A 149 -14.51 13.41 31.05
CA LYS A 149 -15.46 14.24 30.30
C LYS A 149 -14.97 14.54 28.88
N ALA A 150 -13.66 14.80 28.74
CA ALA A 150 -13.04 14.99 27.43
C ALA A 150 -13.18 13.76 26.53
N ALA A 151 -13.04 12.55 27.10
CA ALA A 151 -13.24 11.31 26.35
C ALA A 151 -14.68 11.16 25.86
N GLU A 152 -15.67 11.42 26.72
CA GLU A 152 -17.09 11.31 26.37
C GLU A 152 -17.49 12.29 25.25
N GLU A 153 -17.19 13.57 25.40
CA GLU A 153 -17.61 14.60 24.44
C GLU A 153 -16.87 14.52 23.10
N SER A 154 -15.55 14.28 23.13
CA SER A 154 -14.74 14.27 21.91
C SER A 154 -14.95 13.02 21.05
N LEU A 155 -15.08 11.84 21.67
CA LEU A 155 -15.27 10.59 20.93
C LEU A 155 -16.61 10.57 20.20
N ALA A 156 -17.69 11.07 20.83
CA ALA A 156 -19.00 11.17 20.20
C ALA A 156 -18.96 12.01 18.92
N LYS A 157 -18.36 13.21 18.97
CA LYS A 157 -18.21 14.07 17.78
C LYS A 157 -17.26 13.49 16.74
N LEU A 158 -16.19 12.81 17.18
CA LEU A 158 -15.23 12.20 16.27
C LEU A 158 -15.85 11.04 15.51
N GLU A 159 -16.68 10.21 16.14
CA GLU A 159 -17.38 9.09 15.50
C GLU A 159 -18.30 9.54 14.37
N GLU A 160 -19.01 10.66 14.55
CA GLU A 160 -19.88 11.27 13.53
C GLU A 160 -19.11 11.99 12.41
N ARG A 161 -17.86 12.43 12.67
CA ARG A 161 -17.05 13.18 11.71
C ARG A 161 -16.55 12.28 10.57
N PHE A 162 -16.90 12.62 9.34
CA PHE A 162 -16.39 11.95 8.14
C PHE A 162 -14.93 12.36 7.85
N PRO A 163 -13.97 11.41 7.75
CA PRO A 163 -12.59 11.73 7.39
C PRO A 163 -12.48 12.17 5.93
N ALA A 164 -11.99 13.39 5.70
CA ALA A 164 -11.82 13.94 4.36
C ALA A 164 -10.64 14.91 4.28
N GLY A 165 -10.10 15.07 3.08
CA GLY A 165 -9.00 16.00 2.82
C GLY A 165 -7.62 15.47 3.23
N ALA A 166 -6.65 16.36 3.20
CA ALA A 166 -5.26 16.10 3.56
C ALA A 166 -4.90 16.81 4.88
N THR A 167 -3.97 16.26 5.66
CA THR A 167 -3.61 16.78 6.97
C THR A 167 -2.68 18.00 6.87
N ASN A 168 -2.97 19.04 7.64
CA ASN A 168 -2.09 20.20 7.88
C ASN A 168 -1.65 20.21 9.36
N ILE A 169 -0.54 19.53 9.64
CA ILE A 169 -0.04 19.37 11.02
C ILE A 169 0.36 20.72 11.62
N ALA A 170 0.96 21.62 10.83
CA ALA A 170 1.37 22.95 11.29
C ALA A 170 0.17 23.76 11.83
N LYS A 171 -0.97 23.75 11.13
CA LYS A 171 -2.21 24.38 11.63
C LYS A 171 -2.73 23.72 12.90
N GLY A 172 -2.72 22.38 12.97
CA GLY A 172 -3.12 21.64 14.17
C GLY A 172 -2.29 22.01 15.40
N LEU A 173 -0.96 22.05 15.24
CA LEU A 173 -0.02 22.44 16.30
C LEU A 173 -0.13 23.93 16.65
N ALA A 174 -0.35 24.81 15.68
CA ALA A 174 -0.59 26.24 15.93
C ALA A 174 -1.89 26.46 16.72
N ALA A 175 -2.96 25.73 16.40
CA ALA A 175 -4.21 25.75 17.16
C ALA A 175 -4.00 25.24 18.59
N ALA A 176 -3.27 24.12 18.75
CA ALA A 176 -2.91 23.59 20.07
C ALA A 176 -2.09 24.60 20.90
N SER A 177 -1.12 25.27 20.28
CA SER A 177 -0.30 26.31 20.93
C SER A 177 -1.14 27.50 21.42
N LYS A 178 -2.15 27.91 20.63
CA LYS A 178 -3.09 28.97 20.98
C LYS A 178 -3.99 28.58 22.15
N ILE A 179 -4.51 27.35 22.16
CA ILE A 179 -5.33 26.84 23.27
C ILE A 179 -4.51 26.77 24.57
N LEU A 180 -3.25 26.36 24.47
CA LEU A 180 -2.34 26.28 25.62
C LEU A 180 -1.77 27.64 26.04
N ALA A 181 -2.11 28.77 25.39
CA ALA A 181 -1.47 30.07 25.62
C ALA A 181 -1.45 30.49 27.10
N GLU A 182 -2.51 30.17 27.85
CA GLU A 182 -2.69 30.52 29.27
C GLU A 182 -2.34 29.37 30.24
N SER A 183 -1.93 28.21 29.72
CA SER A 183 -1.60 27.04 30.54
C SER A 183 -0.20 27.14 31.15
N GLU A 184 -0.09 26.91 32.46
CA GLU A 184 1.20 26.84 33.17
C GLU A 184 1.99 25.58 32.77
N ASN A 185 1.30 24.45 32.60
CA ASN A 185 1.88 23.16 32.24
C ASN A 185 1.13 22.57 31.04
N GLY A 186 1.68 22.70 29.84
CA GLY A 186 1.10 22.12 28.64
C GLY A 186 1.72 20.78 28.23
N SER A 187 0.98 19.97 27.48
CA SER A 187 1.52 18.93 26.61
C SER A 187 0.65 18.75 25.38
N ILE A 188 1.25 18.32 24.28
CA ILE A 188 0.54 18.07 23.02
C ILE A 188 0.75 16.61 22.62
N THR A 189 -0.32 15.92 22.25
CA THR A 189 -0.23 14.54 21.73
C THR A 189 -0.84 14.50 20.33
N PHE A 190 -0.04 14.14 19.33
CA PHE A 190 -0.52 13.93 17.97
C PHE A 190 -0.82 12.45 17.72
N ILE A 191 -1.99 12.13 17.16
CA ILE A 191 -2.40 10.78 16.76
C ILE A 191 -2.77 10.82 15.28
N GLY A 192 -2.01 10.13 14.44
CA GLY A 192 -2.20 10.11 12.99
C GLY A 192 -1.01 9.51 12.27
N ASP A 193 -0.93 9.60 10.95
CA ASP A 193 0.19 9.02 10.19
C ASP A 193 1.44 9.92 10.20
N GLY A 194 1.32 11.16 10.68
CA GLY A 194 2.41 12.12 10.74
C GLY A 194 2.70 12.80 9.40
N MET A 195 1.88 12.57 8.37
CA MET A 195 2.03 13.24 7.08
C MET A 195 1.38 14.63 7.14
N SER A 196 2.04 15.67 6.66
CA SER A 196 1.48 17.02 6.49
C SER A 196 1.22 17.32 5.01
N ALA A 197 0.40 16.47 4.37
CA ALA A 197 0.20 16.51 2.92
C ALA A 197 -0.51 17.79 2.41
N ALA A 198 -1.25 18.50 3.26
CA ALA A 198 -1.89 19.77 2.89
C ALA A 198 -0.92 20.98 2.95
N HIS A 199 0.18 20.87 3.72
CA HIS A 199 1.19 21.93 3.83
C HIS A 199 2.55 21.35 4.22
N LEU A 200 3.51 21.46 3.31
CA LEU A 200 4.87 21.01 3.51
C LEU A 200 5.61 21.98 4.44
N ILE A 201 5.87 21.55 5.67
CA ILE A 201 6.49 22.39 6.69
C ILE A 201 7.93 22.71 6.30
N GLN A 202 8.22 24.00 6.18
CA GLN A 202 9.57 24.48 5.82
C GLN A 202 10.50 24.49 7.04
N VAL A 203 11.82 24.50 6.81
CA VAL A 203 12.85 24.47 7.87
C VAL A 203 12.66 25.61 8.89
N ASP A 204 12.46 26.84 8.42
CA ASP A 204 12.30 28.02 9.30
C ASP A 204 10.99 27.96 10.10
N GLU A 205 9.92 27.45 9.49
CA GLU A 205 8.63 27.24 10.16
C GLU A 205 8.77 26.19 11.27
N MET A 206 9.43 25.07 10.96
CA MET A 206 9.73 24.01 11.95
C MET A 206 10.56 24.55 13.10
N LYS A 207 11.65 25.27 12.80
CA LYS A 207 12.54 25.86 13.80
C LYS A 207 11.78 26.81 14.73
N THR A 208 10.92 27.65 14.16
CA THR A 208 10.10 28.61 14.93
C THR A 208 9.13 27.86 15.84
N LEU A 209 8.45 26.85 15.30
CA LEU A 209 7.46 26.04 16.00
C LEU A 209 8.08 25.25 17.16
N THR A 210 9.18 24.53 16.92
CA THR A 210 9.86 23.74 17.97
C THR A 210 10.52 24.62 19.01
N SER A 211 11.12 25.76 18.62
CA SER A 211 11.70 26.72 19.57
C SER A 211 10.64 27.32 20.48
N ASN A 212 9.46 27.65 19.95
CA ASN A 212 8.34 28.17 20.75
C ASN A 212 7.85 27.14 21.77
N PHE A 213 7.69 25.88 21.37
CA PHE A 213 7.28 24.82 22.29
C PHE A 213 8.34 24.53 23.35
N ARG A 214 9.62 24.49 22.95
CA ARG A 214 10.74 24.28 23.88
C ARG A 214 10.87 25.42 24.89
N ALA A 215 10.77 26.68 24.46
CA ALA A 215 10.84 27.85 25.36
C ALA A 215 9.71 27.83 26.41
N ARG A 216 8.55 27.29 26.03
CA ARG A 216 7.39 27.11 26.92
C ARG A 216 7.37 25.76 27.64
N GLN A 217 8.41 24.93 27.45
CA GLN A 217 8.53 23.59 28.02
C GLN A 217 7.34 22.66 27.72
N ILE A 218 6.77 22.78 26.52
CA ILE A 218 5.63 21.99 26.06
C ILE A 218 6.13 20.81 25.21
N PRO A 219 6.13 19.57 25.73
CA PRO A 219 6.50 18.40 24.94
C PRO A 219 5.41 18.01 23.93
N VAL A 220 5.83 17.64 22.72
CA VAL A 220 4.96 17.18 21.63
C VAL A 220 5.17 15.69 21.40
N HIS A 221 4.22 14.89 21.85
CA HIS A 221 4.19 13.43 21.70
C HIS A 221 3.53 13.03 20.37
N GLY A 222 3.86 11.84 19.86
CA GLY A 222 3.34 11.35 18.59
C GLY A 222 3.04 9.85 18.62
N PHE A 223 1.89 9.46 18.09
CA PHE A 223 1.58 8.07 17.77
C PHE A 223 1.26 7.93 16.29
N ALA A 224 2.15 7.24 15.59
CA ALA A 224 2.08 7.04 14.16
C ALA A 224 1.15 5.86 13.81
N VAL A 225 -0.03 6.16 13.28
CA VAL A 225 -1.06 5.21 12.84
C VAL A 225 -1.50 5.55 11.42
N GLY A 226 -1.48 4.56 10.52
CA GLY A 226 -1.76 4.76 9.09
C GLY A 226 -0.88 3.91 8.18
N SER A 227 -1.18 3.97 6.88
CA SER A 227 -0.48 3.20 5.84
C SER A 227 0.91 3.74 5.51
N SER A 228 1.14 5.04 5.70
CA SER A 228 2.38 5.72 5.34
C SER A 228 2.78 6.67 6.45
N LYS A 229 3.67 6.21 7.34
CA LYS A 229 4.01 6.90 8.59
C LYS A 229 5.25 7.77 8.42
N ASP A 230 5.14 9.08 8.64
CA ASP A 230 6.31 9.99 8.67
C ASP A 230 6.93 10.02 10.07
N MET A 231 7.79 9.03 10.32
CA MET A 231 8.51 8.94 11.59
C MET A 231 9.57 10.03 11.75
N GLN A 232 10.04 10.63 10.65
CA GLN A 232 11.03 11.69 10.71
C GLN A 232 10.38 12.96 11.26
N LEU A 233 9.23 13.38 10.73
CA LEU A 233 8.53 14.58 11.21
C LEU A 233 8.14 14.45 12.68
N LEU A 234 7.50 13.33 13.06
CA LEU A 234 7.11 13.09 14.45
C LEU A 234 8.34 13.00 15.36
N GLY A 235 9.41 12.36 14.89
CA GLY A 235 10.68 12.28 15.58
C GLY A 235 11.31 13.65 15.83
N VAL A 236 11.29 14.55 14.85
CA VAL A 236 11.84 15.92 14.98
C VAL A 236 11.06 16.70 16.03
N LEU A 237 9.73 16.68 15.94
CA LEU A 237 8.85 17.35 16.91
C LEU A 237 9.12 16.86 18.33
N ALA A 238 9.19 15.54 18.52
CA ALA A 238 9.42 14.96 19.84
C ALA A 238 10.84 15.15 20.36
N GLN A 239 11.85 15.10 19.49
CA GLN A 239 13.25 15.30 19.85
C GLN A 239 13.46 16.73 20.35
N GLU A 240 13.03 17.72 19.58
CA GLU A 240 13.26 19.14 19.87
C GLU A 240 12.44 19.65 21.06
N THR A 241 11.25 19.09 21.28
CA THR A 241 10.34 19.53 22.35
C THR A 241 10.38 18.66 23.60
N GLY A 242 11.07 17.52 23.56
CA GLY A 242 11.09 16.57 24.68
C GLY A 242 9.82 15.72 24.77
N GLY A 243 9.11 15.51 23.65
CA GLY A 243 8.00 14.57 23.55
C GLY A 243 8.44 13.13 23.38
N PHE A 244 7.49 12.22 23.21
CA PHE A 244 7.71 10.78 23.04
C PHE A 244 6.99 10.29 21.77
N VAL A 245 7.63 9.44 20.98
CA VAL A 245 7.05 8.93 19.73
C VAL A 245 7.00 7.41 19.73
N MET A 246 5.94 6.88 19.15
CA MET A 246 5.73 5.45 18.91
C MET A 246 4.96 5.25 17.61
N ARG A 247 4.91 4.00 17.12
CA ARG A 247 4.19 3.62 15.90
C ARG A 247 3.40 2.32 16.09
N ASP A 248 2.31 2.18 15.37
CA ASP A 248 1.66 0.90 15.15
C ASP A 248 2.52 0.04 14.19
N GLU A 249 2.92 -1.17 14.63
CA GLU A 249 3.64 -2.13 13.81
C GLU A 249 2.69 -3.13 13.17
N SER A 250 2.74 -3.36 11.86
CA SER A 250 1.85 -4.28 11.14
C SER A 250 2.14 -5.78 11.34
N SER A 251 2.85 -6.17 12.41
CA SER A 251 3.23 -7.58 12.70
C SER A 251 2.29 -8.22 13.72
N LYS A 252 2.33 -9.55 13.91
CA LYS A 252 1.45 -10.27 14.88
C LYS A 252 1.60 -9.83 16.36
N THR A 253 2.50 -8.90 16.63
CA THR A 253 2.79 -8.25 17.91
C THR A 253 2.55 -6.73 17.83
N SER A 254 1.60 -6.26 17.01
CA SER A 254 1.16 -4.86 16.99
C SER A 254 0.76 -4.39 18.38
N LEU A 255 1.24 -3.21 18.79
CA LEU A 255 0.67 -2.47 19.92
C LEU A 255 -0.82 -2.26 19.63
N THR A 256 -1.69 -2.75 20.50
CA THR A 256 -3.11 -2.42 20.34
C THR A 256 -3.30 -0.92 20.57
N GLY A 257 -4.33 -0.33 19.97
CA GLY A 257 -4.64 1.09 20.20
C GLY A 257 -4.73 1.40 21.69
N GLU A 258 -5.30 0.50 22.48
CA GLU A 258 -5.40 0.62 23.94
C GLU A 258 -4.03 0.72 24.63
N GLN A 259 -3.09 -0.18 24.30
CA GLN A 259 -1.73 -0.16 24.85
C GLN A 259 -0.95 1.10 24.44
N ALA A 260 -1.13 1.56 23.20
CA ALA A 260 -0.52 2.80 22.73
C ALA A 260 -1.02 4.01 23.55
N GLY A 261 -2.33 4.07 23.84
CA GLY A 261 -2.91 5.12 24.67
C GLY A 261 -2.35 5.16 26.10
N GLU A 262 -2.23 3.99 26.75
CA GLU A 262 -1.65 3.88 28.10
C GLU A 262 -0.20 4.38 28.15
N LEU A 263 0.62 3.95 27.18
CA LEU A 263 2.03 4.37 27.09
C LEU A 263 2.16 5.87 26.79
N LEU A 264 1.32 6.43 25.92
CA LEU A 264 1.32 7.87 25.64
C LEU A 264 0.94 8.68 26.87
N ALA A 265 -0.06 8.23 27.65
CA ALA A 265 -0.50 8.90 28.86
C ALA A 265 0.62 8.89 29.92
N ALA A 266 1.28 7.74 30.10
CA ALA A 266 2.44 7.63 30.97
C ALA A 266 3.56 8.60 30.55
N ALA A 267 3.86 8.69 29.25
CA ALA A 267 4.88 9.60 28.73
C ALA A 267 4.48 11.09 28.85
N ALA A 268 3.21 11.43 28.67
CA ALA A 268 2.73 12.82 28.74
C ALA A 268 2.80 13.43 30.15
N VAL A 269 2.79 12.57 31.17
CA VAL A 269 2.84 12.99 32.58
C VAL A 269 4.27 13.02 33.15
N LYS A 270 5.25 12.41 32.47
CA LYS A 270 6.65 12.42 32.93
C LYS A 270 7.27 13.82 32.90
N VAL A 271 8.18 14.07 33.84
CA VAL A 271 8.97 15.31 33.92
C VAL A 271 10.04 15.31 32.83
N VAL A 272 10.20 16.45 32.16
CA VAL A 272 11.21 16.69 31.13
C VAL A 272 12.18 17.75 31.63
N SER A 273 13.49 17.46 31.55
CA SER A 273 14.54 18.43 31.90
C SER A 273 14.97 19.20 30.64
N TYR A 274 15.05 20.52 30.72
CA TYR A 274 15.40 21.40 29.59
C TYR A 274 16.76 22.06 29.85
N PRO A 275 17.89 21.38 29.58
CA PRO A 275 19.22 21.96 29.73
C PRO A 275 19.45 23.10 28.72
N GLU A 276 20.30 24.05 29.11
CA GLU A 276 20.72 25.17 28.24
C GLU A 276 22.00 24.85 27.45
N THR A 277 22.87 24.01 28.01
CA THR A 277 24.20 23.73 27.47
C THR A 277 24.45 22.23 27.28
N VAL A 278 25.21 21.90 26.24
CA VAL A 278 25.68 20.54 25.94
C VAL A 278 27.14 20.58 25.51
N SER A 279 27.94 19.63 25.96
CA SER A 279 29.36 19.53 25.61
C SER A 279 29.89 18.11 25.78
N ILE A 280 30.96 17.80 25.05
CA ILE A 280 31.75 16.59 25.24
C ILE A 280 33.18 16.97 25.63
N GLU A 281 33.77 16.26 26.58
CA GLU A 281 35.17 16.48 26.98
C GLU A 281 36.13 16.33 25.78
N ASN A 282 37.20 17.15 25.76
CA ASN A 282 38.21 17.19 24.70
C ASN A 282 37.71 17.61 23.30
N ASN A 283 36.98 18.74 23.21
CA ASN A 283 36.45 19.57 22.09
C ASN A 283 36.91 19.33 20.61
N LYS A 284 37.15 18.09 20.19
CA LYS A 284 37.50 17.68 18.83
C LYS A 284 36.35 16.98 18.11
N ALA A 285 35.21 16.86 18.78
CA ALA A 285 33.98 16.31 18.22
C ALA A 285 32.90 17.39 18.21
N GLN A 286 32.36 17.67 17.03
CA GLN A 286 31.19 18.53 16.84
C GLN A 286 29.93 17.74 17.12
N LEU A 287 28.95 18.33 17.82
CA LEU A 287 27.65 17.72 18.10
C LEU A 287 26.58 18.29 17.17
N LEU A 288 25.62 17.44 16.78
CA LEU A 288 24.37 17.84 16.14
C LEU A 288 23.17 17.24 16.90
N PRO A 289 22.16 18.05 17.24
CA PRO A 289 22.15 19.51 17.12
C PRO A 289 23.18 20.18 18.04
N SER A 290 23.59 21.41 17.71
CA SER A 290 24.57 22.16 18.50
C SER A 290 24.01 22.67 19.83
N HIS A 291 22.68 22.83 19.93
CA HIS A 291 21.99 23.18 21.15
C HIS A 291 21.67 21.96 22.01
N ALA A 292 21.54 22.18 23.31
CA ALA A 292 21.12 21.13 24.23
C ALA A 292 19.68 20.69 23.95
N LEU A 293 19.39 19.41 23.94
CA LEU A 293 18.07 18.83 23.76
C LEU A 293 17.40 18.49 25.09
N PRO A 294 16.06 18.46 25.16
CA PRO A 294 15.35 18.06 26.36
C PRO A 294 15.63 16.60 26.74
N LEU A 295 15.85 16.36 28.03
CA LEU A 295 16.24 15.07 28.59
C LEU A 295 15.06 14.41 29.33
N ARG A 296 14.97 13.09 29.23
CA ARG A 296 13.89 12.29 29.83
C ARG A 296 14.41 11.02 30.47
N SER A 297 13.64 10.48 31.41
CA SER A 297 13.93 9.22 32.12
C SER A 297 13.26 8.00 31.49
N ASP A 298 12.29 8.18 30.58
CA ASP A 298 11.52 7.11 29.91
C ASP A 298 11.96 6.86 28.46
N ARG A 299 12.86 7.69 27.91
CA ARG A 299 13.51 7.46 26.61
C ARG A 299 14.88 8.11 26.55
N GLU A 300 15.71 7.62 25.64
CA GLU A 300 17.01 8.21 25.34
C GLU A 300 16.88 9.53 24.54
N THR A 301 17.84 10.43 24.74
CA THR A 301 18.09 11.62 23.95
C THR A 301 19.35 11.37 23.12
N VAL A 302 19.21 11.50 21.81
CA VAL A 302 20.27 11.12 20.86
C VAL A 302 20.94 12.36 20.28
N TYR A 303 22.28 12.37 20.27
CA TYR A 303 23.08 13.34 19.53
C TYR A 303 23.93 12.62 18.49
N LEU A 304 24.11 13.24 17.33
CA LEU A 304 25.16 12.83 16.41
C LEU A 304 26.44 13.57 16.74
N TYR A 305 27.58 12.94 16.48
CA TYR A 305 28.88 13.59 16.58
C TYR A 305 29.75 13.31 15.35
N ASN A 306 30.60 14.27 15.02
CA ASN A 306 31.67 14.15 14.04
C ASN A 306 33.00 14.54 14.68
N GLY A 307 33.95 13.61 14.69
CA GLY A 307 35.27 13.75 15.28
C GLY A 307 35.66 12.60 16.20
N ILE A 308 36.86 12.67 16.75
CA ILE A 308 37.41 11.61 17.61
C ILE A 308 36.89 11.80 19.03
N VAL A 309 36.17 10.80 19.54
CA VAL A 309 35.76 10.70 20.94
C VAL A 309 36.66 9.69 21.64
N GLU A 310 37.34 10.13 22.70
CA GLU A 310 38.23 9.27 23.48
C GLU A 310 37.44 8.24 24.30
N PRO A 311 37.96 7.03 24.51
CA PRO A 311 37.36 6.05 25.41
C PRO A 311 37.23 6.64 26.83
N ASN A 312 36.03 6.60 27.40
CA ASN A 312 35.68 7.21 28.69
C ASN A 312 35.57 8.74 28.69
N ALA A 313 35.52 9.38 27.51
CA ALA A 313 35.15 10.79 27.44
C ALA A 313 33.82 11.04 28.15
N THR A 314 33.66 12.21 28.73
CA THR A 314 32.43 12.56 29.41
C THR A 314 31.52 13.40 28.54
N PHE A 315 30.26 12.98 28.42
CA PHE A 315 29.18 13.79 27.85
C PHE A 315 28.45 14.54 28.96
N THR A 316 28.29 15.85 28.80
CA THR A 316 27.64 16.73 29.79
C THR A 316 26.51 17.49 29.12
N SER A 317 25.33 17.47 29.74
CA SER A 317 24.16 18.24 29.30
C SER A 317 23.50 18.88 30.52
N GLY A 318 23.63 20.20 30.65
CA GLY A 318 23.24 20.94 31.85
C GLY A 318 23.97 20.42 33.10
N ALA A 319 23.20 20.02 34.11
CA ALA A 319 23.73 19.47 35.36
C ALA A 319 24.01 17.96 35.32
N HIS A 320 23.72 17.29 34.20
CA HIS A 320 23.84 15.83 34.07
C HIS A 320 25.10 15.44 33.29
N GLN A 321 25.74 14.37 33.73
CA GLN A 321 27.03 13.92 33.24
C GLN A 321 27.04 12.40 33.06
N TRP A 322 27.50 11.92 31.90
CA TRP A 322 27.58 10.48 31.57
C TRP A 322 28.98 10.13 31.08
N SER A 323 29.54 9.03 31.59
CA SER A 323 30.81 8.50 31.07
C SER A 323 30.57 7.63 29.85
N LEU A 324 31.19 7.98 28.72
CA LEU A 324 31.12 7.24 27.47
C LEU A 324 32.13 6.09 27.47
N SER A 325 31.81 5.06 28.26
CA SER A 325 32.54 3.78 28.26
C SER A 325 31.83 2.79 27.33
N GLY A 326 32.56 2.09 26.46
CA GLY A 326 31.98 1.11 25.53
C GLY A 326 31.61 1.65 24.14
N LEU A 327 32.55 2.33 23.47
CA LEU A 327 32.40 2.65 22.04
C LEU A 327 32.35 1.36 21.21
N GLU A 328 31.16 1.00 20.71
CA GLU A 328 31.05 -0.03 19.68
C GLU A 328 31.53 0.56 18.36
N ARG A 329 32.79 0.26 18.02
CA ARG A 329 33.35 0.44 16.69
C ARG A 329 32.95 -0.78 15.88
N SER A 330 31.94 -0.64 15.03
CA SER A 330 31.38 -1.77 14.29
C SER A 330 31.15 -1.46 12.81
N THR A 331 31.21 -2.53 12.02
CA THR A 331 30.69 -2.61 10.65
C THR A 331 29.17 -2.48 10.66
N GLY A 332 28.59 -1.69 9.75
CA GLY A 332 27.14 -1.44 9.66
C GLY A 332 26.68 -0.05 10.13
N ASN A 333 27.55 0.74 10.77
CA ASN A 333 27.21 2.12 11.16
C ASN A 333 27.44 3.17 10.04
N THR A 334 27.58 2.75 8.78
CA THR A 334 27.83 3.63 7.62
C THR A 334 26.72 4.67 7.45
N PHE A 335 25.49 4.34 7.84
CA PHE A 335 24.34 5.24 7.82
C PHE A 335 24.55 6.54 8.62
N LEU A 336 25.38 6.52 9.68
CA LEU A 336 25.65 7.69 10.53
C LEU A 336 26.32 8.82 9.76
N ARG A 337 27.19 8.48 8.80
CA ARG A 337 27.80 9.46 7.90
C ARG A 337 26.74 10.17 7.05
N THR A 338 25.81 9.40 6.50
CA THR A 338 24.71 9.93 5.68
C THR A 338 23.79 10.83 6.51
N LEU A 339 23.41 10.39 7.71
CA LEU A 339 22.60 11.20 8.63
C LEU A 339 23.28 12.51 9.04
N TRP A 340 24.59 12.48 9.28
CA TRP A 340 25.37 13.69 9.58
C TRP A 340 25.26 14.71 8.48
N TYR A 341 25.65 14.37 7.24
CA TYR A 341 25.65 15.32 6.12
C TYR A 341 24.25 15.84 5.77
N GLN A 342 23.22 14.99 5.91
CA GLN A 342 21.84 15.43 5.71
C GLN A 342 21.39 16.48 6.73
N SER A 343 21.92 16.40 7.95
CA SER A 343 21.44 17.22 9.07
C SER A 343 22.35 18.39 9.41
N GLU A 344 23.59 18.38 8.94
CA GLU A 344 24.55 19.47 9.11
C GLU A 344 24.01 20.81 8.56
N VAL A 345 23.32 20.77 7.41
CA VAL A 345 22.74 21.97 6.77
C VAL A 345 21.66 22.63 7.65
N THR A 346 21.00 21.86 8.52
CA THR A 346 19.91 22.35 9.38
C THR A 346 20.30 22.41 10.85
N ASP A 347 21.60 22.30 11.17
CA ASP A 347 22.13 22.21 12.54
C ASP A 347 21.44 21.11 13.36
N GLY A 348 21.15 19.97 12.74
CA GLY A 348 20.52 18.83 13.40
C GLY A 348 18.99 18.90 13.48
N LEU A 349 18.33 19.98 13.05
CA LEU A 349 16.86 20.10 13.13
C LEU A 349 16.13 19.01 12.33
N SER A 350 16.71 18.50 11.25
CA SER A 350 16.16 17.38 10.48
C SER A 350 16.30 16.01 11.15
N LEU A 351 16.99 15.92 12.30
CA LEU A 351 17.20 14.67 13.04
C LEU A 351 15.96 14.29 13.84
N GLY A 352 15.18 13.35 13.29
CA GLY A 352 14.04 12.76 13.98
C GLY A 352 14.40 11.61 14.93
N LEU A 353 15.41 11.76 15.78
CA LEU A 353 15.98 10.67 16.61
C LEU A 353 15.51 10.72 18.08
N ALA A 354 14.20 10.76 18.29
CA ALA A 354 13.57 10.77 19.63
C ALA A 354 13.61 9.40 20.34
N GLY A 355 14.82 8.91 20.64
CA GLY A 355 15.07 7.63 21.30
C GLY A 355 15.94 6.69 20.47
N ASP A 356 16.59 5.73 21.14
CA ASP A 356 17.53 4.82 20.48
C ASP A 356 16.88 3.94 19.41
N TRP A 357 15.60 3.60 19.62
CA TRP A 357 14.82 2.83 18.65
C TRP A 357 14.66 3.57 17.31
N LEU A 358 14.61 4.90 17.28
CA LEU A 358 14.58 5.69 16.04
C LEU A 358 15.94 5.71 15.34
N VAL A 359 17.05 5.53 16.08
CA VAL A 359 18.37 5.29 15.47
C VAL A 359 18.39 3.95 14.77
N ASN A 360 17.85 2.91 15.40
CA ASN A 360 17.74 1.59 14.79
C ASN A 360 16.76 1.59 13.60
N LEU A 361 15.66 2.35 13.68
CA LEU A 361 14.75 2.54 12.56
C LEU A 361 15.44 3.26 11.39
N ALA A 362 16.21 4.31 11.65
CA ALA A 362 16.97 5.02 10.63
C ALA A 362 18.02 4.11 9.97
N HIS A 363 18.68 3.26 10.77
CA HIS A 363 19.59 2.22 10.27
C HIS A 363 18.85 1.21 9.37
N GLN A 364 17.70 0.68 9.80
CA GLN A 364 16.90 -0.24 8.98
C GLN A 364 16.45 0.40 7.65
N GLN A 365 15.96 1.65 7.69
CA GLN A 365 15.55 2.38 6.49
C GLN A 365 16.72 2.61 5.52
N PHE A 366 17.91 2.83 6.05
CA PHE A 366 19.12 2.96 5.25
C PHE A 366 19.49 1.64 4.56
N GLU A 367 19.49 0.53 5.30
CA GLU A 367 19.74 -0.81 4.74
C GLU A 367 18.70 -1.19 3.68
N ASP A 368 17.42 -0.97 3.95
CA ASP A 368 16.32 -1.21 2.99
C ASP A 368 16.51 -0.39 1.70
N ASN A 369 17.00 0.85 1.82
CA ASN A 369 17.31 1.69 0.67
C ASN A 369 18.49 1.14 -0.14
N ILE A 370 19.56 0.69 0.52
CA ILE A 370 20.70 0.04 -0.15
C ILE A 370 20.23 -1.21 -0.89
N VAL A 371 19.48 -2.10 -0.25
CA VAL A 371 18.94 -3.32 -0.86
C VAL A 371 18.08 -3.00 -2.09
N ARG A 372 17.27 -1.94 -2.03
CA ARG A 372 16.48 -1.49 -3.18
C ARG A 372 17.37 -0.96 -4.31
N MET A 373 18.42 -0.21 -4.01
CA MET A 373 19.38 0.29 -5.01
C MET A 373 20.15 -0.88 -5.64
N GLU A 374 20.58 -1.86 -4.85
CA GLU A 374 21.20 -3.08 -5.35
C GLU A 374 20.28 -3.83 -6.33
N ALA A 375 19.01 -4.03 -5.94
CA ALA A 375 18.02 -4.68 -6.80
C ALA A 375 17.82 -3.91 -8.12
N GLN A 376 17.76 -2.58 -8.07
CA GLN A 376 17.69 -1.72 -9.28
C GLN A 376 18.95 -1.83 -10.15
N GLY A 377 20.14 -1.85 -9.53
CA GLY A 377 21.42 -2.01 -10.23
C GLY A 377 21.52 -3.37 -10.92
N VAL A 378 21.17 -4.45 -10.23
CA VAL A 378 21.14 -5.81 -10.78
C VAL A 378 20.11 -5.92 -11.91
N GLN A 379 18.94 -5.31 -11.75
CA GLN A 379 17.94 -5.24 -12.80
C GLN A 379 18.46 -4.50 -14.03
N ALA A 380 19.12 -3.34 -13.86
CA ALA A 380 19.72 -2.60 -14.96
C ALA A 380 20.79 -3.42 -15.69
N LEU A 381 21.62 -4.17 -14.95
CA LEU A 381 22.63 -5.05 -15.52
C LEU A 381 22.02 -6.18 -16.34
N ASN A 382 20.93 -6.79 -15.85
CA ASN A 382 20.19 -7.84 -16.55
C ASN A 382 19.48 -7.32 -17.81
N GLN A 383 19.07 -6.06 -17.82
CA GLN A 383 18.44 -5.39 -18.96
C GLN A 383 19.46 -4.88 -20.01
N GLY A 384 20.77 -5.06 -19.77
CA GLY A 384 21.82 -4.57 -20.66
C GLY A 384 22.07 -3.06 -20.56
N ALA A 385 21.49 -2.39 -19.57
CA ALA A 385 21.71 -0.97 -19.28
C ALA A 385 22.98 -0.79 -18.42
N PHE A 386 24.14 -1.13 -18.98
CA PHE A 386 25.41 -1.19 -18.25
C PHE A 386 25.83 0.17 -17.65
N ASP A 387 25.67 1.27 -18.37
CA ASP A 387 25.95 2.63 -17.86
C ASP A 387 25.12 2.95 -16.61
N THR A 388 23.86 2.51 -16.58
CA THR A 388 22.95 2.74 -15.45
C THR A 388 23.34 1.86 -14.27
N ALA A 389 23.66 0.59 -14.52
CA ALA A 389 24.13 -0.34 -13.50
C ALA A 389 25.45 0.14 -12.86
N GLU A 390 26.39 0.65 -13.66
CA GLU A 390 27.66 1.20 -13.19
C GLU A 390 27.43 2.46 -12.33
N LYS A 391 26.58 3.39 -12.77
CA LYS A 391 26.23 4.59 -11.97
C LYS A 391 25.59 4.23 -10.63
N ILE A 392 24.66 3.28 -10.62
CA ILE A 392 24.04 2.80 -9.39
C ILE A 392 25.09 2.15 -8.50
N GLY A 393 25.98 1.33 -9.05
CA GLY A 393 27.10 0.73 -8.33
C GLY A 393 28.00 1.78 -7.68
N PHE A 394 28.41 2.82 -8.40
CA PHE A 394 29.18 3.92 -7.83
C PHE A 394 28.43 4.68 -6.73
N SER A 395 27.13 4.95 -6.91
CA SER A 395 26.32 5.59 -5.87
C SER A 395 26.21 4.74 -4.60
N ILE A 396 26.06 3.42 -4.72
CA ILE A 396 26.07 2.52 -3.55
C ILE A 396 27.47 2.52 -2.92
N GLN A 397 28.55 2.48 -3.70
CA GLN A 397 29.92 2.50 -3.19
C GLN A 397 30.29 3.80 -2.47
N GLU A 398 29.74 4.95 -2.90
CA GLU A 398 29.91 6.23 -2.21
C GLU A 398 29.26 6.21 -0.81
N ILE A 399 28.11 5.53 -0.69
CA ILE A 399 27.30 5.45 0.54
C ILE A 399 27.84 4.37 1.48
N ASP A 400 28.09 3.18 0.95
CA ASP A 400 28.67 2.02 1.63
C ASP A 400 29.87 1.47 0.84
N PRO A 401 31.09 1.96 1.14
CA PRO A 401 32.30 1.53 0.44
C PRO A 401 32.62 0.03 0.55
N GLY A 402 32.06 -0.66 1.55
CA GLY A 402 32.26 -2.09 1.78
C GLY A 402 31.29 -2.99 1.00
N ASN A 403 30.34 -2.41 0.27
CA ASN A 403 29.29 -3.16 -0.39
C ASN A 403 29.82 -4.02 -1.56
N THR A 404 29.74 -5.34 -1.41
CA THR A 404 30.25 -6.28 -2.44
C THR A 404 29.43 -6.28 -3.72
N THR A 405 28.12 -6.03 -3.63
CA THR A 405 27.21 -5.97 -4.79
C THR A 405 27.54 -4.77 -5.67
N ALA A 406 27.82 -3.62 -5.06
CA ALA A 406 28.26 -2.40 -5.74
C ALA A 406 29.53 -2.62 -6.55
N ILE A 407 30.54 -3.28 -5.96
CA ILE A 407 31.79 -3.63 -6.63
C ILE A 407 31.52 -4.54 -7.84
N GLN A 408 30.67 -5.56 -7.68
CA GLN A 408 30.28 -6.46 -8.78
C GLN A 408 29.54 -5.74 -9.90
N LEU A 409 28.64 -4.82 -9.57
CA LEU A 409 27.90 -4.02 -10.57
C LEU A 409 28.85 -3.16 -11.41
N ILE A 410 29.81 -2.49 -10.77
CA ILE A 410 30.83 -1.67 -11.45
C ILE A 410 31.71 -2.56 -12.35
N ASP A 411 32.25 -3.66 -11.81
CA ASP A 411 33.16 -4.55 -12.55
C ASP A 411 32.48 -5.21 -13.76
N GLN A 412 31.26 -5.72 -13.60
CA GLN A 412 30.54 -6.41 -14.66
C GLN A 412 30.01 -5.47 -15.74
N ALA A 413 29.54 -4.27 -15.36
CA ALA A 413 29.16 -3.24 -16.32
C ALA A 413 30.37 -2.78 -17.14
N GLY A 414 31.50 -2.51 -16.48
CA GLY A 414 32.74 -2.10 -17.14
C GLY A 414 33.29 -3.15 -18.11
N GLN A 415 33.27 -4.44 -17.74
CA GLN A 415 33.75 -5.53 -18.63
C GLN A 415 32.86 -5.73 -19.87
N LYS A 416 31.53 -5.59 -19.73
CA LYS A 416 30.60 -5.79 -20.86
C LYS A 416 30.58 -4.61 -21.83
N MET A 417 30.85 -3.39 -21.37
CA MET A 417 31.09 -2.24 -22.25
C MET A 417 32.35 -2.44 -23.13
N VAL A 418 33.38 -3.12 -22.61
CA VAL A 418 34.62 -3.41 -23.37
C VAL A 418 34.41 -4.53 -24.41
N LEU A 419 33.60 -5.55 -24.10
CA LEU A 419 33.35 -6.70 -24.99
C LEU A 419 32.47 -6.37 -26.22
N GLN A 420 31.72 -5.26 -26.21
CA GLN A 420 30.90 -4.84 -27.36
C GLN A 420 31.72 -4.26 -28.54
N THR A 421 33.06 -4.15 -28.41
CA THR A 421 33.93 -3.53 -29.44
C THR A 421 34.78 -4.54 -30.22
N VAL A 422 34.73 -5.85 -29.94
CA VAL A 422 35.61 -6.83 -30.60
C VAL A 422 34.87 -8.13 -30.92
N GLN A 423 34.09 -8.19 -32.01
CA GLN A 423 33.81 -9.47 -32.68
C GLN A 423 33.25 -9.31 -34.11
N PHE A 424 34.14 -9.37 -35.11
CA PHE A 424 33.97 -9.79 -36.52
C PHE A 424 35.41 -10.13 -36.95
N GLU A 425 35.87 -11.29 -37.41
CA GLU A 425 35.36 -12.42 -38.22
C GLU A 425 36.23 -13.68 -37.94
N VAL A 426 36.07 -14.73 -38.79
CA VAL A 426 36.99 -15.84 -39.16
C VAL A 426 36.48 -17.22 -38.64
N ASP A 427 36.28 -18.31 -39.41
CA ASP A 427 36.93 -18.86 -40.62
C ASP A 427 36.11 -19.99 -41.31
N GLN A 428 36.45 -20.39 -42.55
CA GLN A 428 36.10 -21.70 -43.13
C GLN A 428 37.25 -22.39 -43.93
N ALA A 429 37.66 -23.56 -43.42
CA ALA A 429 37.92 -24.89 -44.02
C ALA A 429 38.89 -25.14 -45.21
N VAL A 430 39.54 -26.32 -45.13
CA VAL A 430 40.72 -26.84 -45.87
C VAL A 430 40.37 -27.97 -46.86
N ASP A 431 41.24 -28.10 -47.86
CA ASP A 431 41.27 -28.91 -49.10
C ASP A 431 41.51 -30.44 -48.98
N ALA A 432 41.32 -31.16 -50.10
CA ALA A 432 41.45 -32.62 -50.29
C ALA A 432 42.56 -33.05 -51.28
N ALA A 433 43.03 -34.30 -51.16
CA ALA A 433 44.23 -34.89 -51.77
C ALA A 433 44.02 -35.75 -53.05
N LYS A 434 45.12 -36.10 -53.77
CA LYS A 434 45.40 -37.43 -54.41
C LYS A 434 46.72 -37.49 -55.21
N GLN A 435 47.45 -38.61 -55.15
CA GLN A 435 47.88 -39.44 -56.31
C GLN A 435 48.71 -40.70 -55.91
N LEU A 436 48.69 -41.72 -56.79
CA LEU A 436 49.21 -43.11 -56.72
C LEU A 436 50.48 -43.28 -57.59
N ASP A 437 51.33 -44.30 -57.35
CA ASP A 437 52.28 -44.80 -58.36
C ASP A 437 52.63 -46.31 -58.31
N THR A 438 52.83 -46.84 -59.52
CA THR A 438 53.46 -48.05 -60.13
C THR A 438 53.59 -49.43 -59.45
N ASP A 439 53.45 -50.48 -60.29
CA ASP A 439 54.41 -51.59 -60.29
C ASP A 439 54.59 -52.28 -61.68
N ARG A 440 55.75 -52.91 -61.92
CA ARG A 440 56.24 -53.46 -63.22
C ARG A 440 56.77 -54.91 -63.12
N THR A 441 56.34 -55.76 -64.07
CA THR A 441 57.04 -56.86 -64.81
C THR A 441 57.66 -58.10 -64.13
N GLY A 442 57.40 -59.29 -64.71
CA GLY A 442 58.41 -60.38 -64.86
C GLY A 442 57.88 -61.85 -64.88
N PRO A 443 58.43 -62.80 -65.68
CA PRO A 443 57.71 -64.00 -66.19
C PRO A 443 58.36 -65.41 -65.92
N ARG A 444 57.58 -66.50 -66.21
CA ARG A 444 57.91 -67.93 -66.63
C ARG A 444 58.95 -68.75 -65.80
N GLU A 445 58.92 -70.08 -65.64
CA GLU A 445 58.61 -71.24 -66.52
C GLU A 445 58.56 -72.59 -65.69
N GLU A 446 58.10 -73.70 -66.30
CA GLU A 446 57.65 -75.00 -65.74
C GLU A 446 58.73 -76.11 -65.59
N ASN A 447 58.49 -77.18 -64.76
CA ASN A 447 58.80 -78.61 -65.07
C ASN A 447 58.34 -79.63 -63.97
N PRO A 448 58.23 -80.95 -64.25
CA PRO A 448 57.07 -81.76 -63.90
C PRO A 448 57.43 -83.06 -63.16
N ILE A 449 57.47 -83.02 -61.83
CA ILE A 449 57.15 -84.15 -60.92
C ILE A 449 56.14 -83.63 -59.91
N GLU A 450 55.15 -82.98 -60.48
CA GLU A 450 54.26 -82.11 -59.77
C GLU A 450 52.82 -82.57 -60.07
N ALA A 451 52.48 -83.17 -61.21
CA ALA A 451 51.12 -83.59 -61.60
C ALA A 451 50.28 -84.42 -60.57
N TYR A 452 50.89 -85.18 -59.65
CA TYR A 452 50.14 -85.90 -58.59
C TYR A 452 50.10 -85.14 -57.24
N LYS A 453 51.10 -84.27 -56.98
CA LYS A 453 51.05 -83.25 -55.93
C LYS A 453 50.15 -82.10 -56.37
N GLN A 454 50.37 -81.49 -57.54
CA GLN A 454 49.47 -80.64 -58.31
C GLN A 454 48.03 -81.17 -58.43
N LEU A 455 47.70 -82.46 -58.40
CA LEU A 455 46.27 -82.84 -58.36
C LEU A 455 45.66 -82.60 -56.98
N LYS A 456 46.38 -82.96 -55.90
CA LYS A 456 45.96 -82.71 -54.51
C LYS A 456 46.13 -81.24 -54.13
N ASP A 457 47.17 -80.58 -54.62
CA ASP A 457 47.52 -79.17 -54.45
C ASP A 457 46.68 -78.29 -55.37
N ALA A 458 46.35 -78.68 -56.61
CA ALA A 458 45.38 -77.94 -57.44
C ALA A 458 43.96 -78.12 -56.93
N ARG A 459 43.61 -79.27 -56.32
CA ARG A 459 42.30 -79.42 -55.64
C ARG A 459 42.27 -78.67 -54.30
N THR A 460 43.38 -78.63 -53.57
CA THR A 460 43.56 -77.77 -52.38
C THR A 460 43.58 -76.29 -52.76
N GLN A 461 44.17 -75.92 -53.90
CA GLN A 461 44.18 -74.56 -54.46
C GLN A 461 42.82 -74.20 -55.04
N ALA A 462 42.09 -75.14 -55.64
CA ALA A 462 40.72 -74.94 -56.12
C ALA A 462 39.76 -74.75 -54.95
N LEU A 463 39.84 -75.59 -53.90
CA LEU A 463 39.05 -75.36 -52.69
C LEU A 463 39.49 -74.08 -51.97
N ARG A 464 40.79 -73.76 -51.89
CA ARG A 464 41.26 -72.47 -51.37
C ARG A 464 40.70 -71.31 -52.18
N ALA A 465 40.68 -71.41 -53.51
CA ALA A 465 40.11 -70.39 -54.39
C ALA A 465 38.60 -70.28 -54.22
N GLU A 466 37.87 -71.39 -54.11
CA GLU A 466 36.43 -71.42 -53.86
C GLU A 466 36.07 -70.86 -52.49
N VAL A 467 36.81 -71.25 -51.44
CA VAL A 467 36.65 -70.73 -50.08
C VAL A 467 37.01 -69.25 -50.03
N ASN A 468 38.10 -68.82 -50.66
CA ASN A 468 38.47 -67.40 -50.72
C ASN A 468 37.44 -66.59 -51.50
N GLN A 469 36.92 -67.12 -52.62
CA GLN A 469 35.86 -66.47 -53.38
C GLN A 469 34.55 -66.42 -52.57
N GLY A 470 34.23 -67.48 -51.84
CA GLY A 470 33.09 -67.53 -50.92
C GLY A 470 33.22 -66.54 -49.76
N ILE A 471 34.41 -66.44 -49.15
CA ILE A 471 34.74 -65.45 -48.12
C ILE A 471 34.62 -64.04 -48.70
N GLN A 472 35.16 -63.77 -49.89
CA GLN A 472 35.05 -62.45 -50.54
C GLN A 472 33.61 -62.07 -50.84
N ARG A 473 32.78 -63.01 -51.32
CA ARG A 473 31.34 -62.79 -51.51
C ARG A 473 30.66 -62.50 -50.17
N ALA A 474 30.94 -63.29 -49.13
CA ALA A 474 30.40 -63.05 -47.80
C ALA A 474 30.81 -61.68 -47.25
N LEU A 475 32.07 -61.27 -47.41
CA LEU A 475 32.57 -59.95 -47.03
C LEU A 475 31.90 -58.81 -47.81
N SER A 476 31.58 -59.01 -49.09
CA SER A 476 30.90 -58.00 -49.91
C SER A 476 29.48 -57.70 -49.46
N ILE A 477 28.83 -58.62 -48.76
CA ILE A 477 27.45 -58.46 -48.25
C ILE A 477 27.38 -58.05 -46.77
N VAL A 478 28.50 -57.99 -46.04
CA VAL A 478 28.52 -57.65 -44.60
C VAL A 478 27.93 -56.27 -44.31
N GLU A 479 28.17 -55.29 -45.19
CA GLU A 479 27.67 -53.92 -45.01
C GLU A 479 26.15 -53.82 -45.27
N ILE A 480 25.61 -54.72 -46.09
CA ILE A 480 24.20 -54.74 -46.50
C ILE A 480 23.39 -55.61 -45.54
N ASP A 481 23.84 -56.84 -45.30
CA ASP A 481 23.22 -57.81 -44.40
C ASP A 481 24.30 -58.70 -43.72
N PRO A 482 24.70 -58.36 -42.47
CA PRO A 482 25.69 -59.13 -41.73
C PRO A 482 25.19 -60.52 -41.31
N ASP A 483 23.89 -60.74 -41.22
CA ASP A 483 23.31 -62.05 -40.85
C ASP A 483 23.32 -63.03 -42.02
N ALA A 484 23.05 -62.53 -43.23
CA ALA A 484 23.27 -63.28 -44.46
C ALA A 484 24.75 -63.63 -44.67
N ALA A 485 25.66 -62.70 -44.36
CA ALA A 485 27.11 -62.94 -44.43
C ALA A 485 27.58 -64.07 -43.50
N LEU A 486 27.11 -64.08 -42.23
CA LEU A 486 27.43 -65.15 -41.28
C LEU A 486 26.86 -66.51 -41.70
N SER A 487 25.63 -66.52 -42.22
CA SER A 487 24.98 -67.72 -42.75
C SER A 487 25.77 -68.31 -43.93
N ALA A 488 26.27 -67.46 -44.84
CA ALA A 488 27.12 -67.88 -45.95
C ALA A 488 28.48 -68.45 -45.48
N LEU A 489 29.11 -67.82 -44.47
CA LEU A 489 30.35 -68.35 -43.88
C LEU A 489 30.12 -69.70 -43.18
N ASP A 490 28.97 -69.90 -42.53
CA ASP A 490 28.61 -71.18 -41.91
C ASP A 490 28.39 -72.30 -42.93
N GLN A 491 27.83 -71.99 -44.11
CA GLN A 491 27.72 -72.93 -45.22
C GLN A 491 29.11 -73.35 -45.74
N ILE A 492 30.04 -72.38 -45.91
CA ILE A 492 31.43 -72.65 -46.30
C ILE A 492 32.16 -73.48 -45.24
N ARG A 493 31.86 -73.28 -43.95
CA ARG A 493 32.39 -74.12 -42.87
C ARG A 493 31.92 -75.56 -43.00
N GLY A 494 30.67 -75.76 -43.42
CA GLY A 494 30.08 -77.05 -43.74
C GLY A 494 30.83 -77.76 -44.87
N THR A 495 31.11 -77.05 -45.98
CA THR A 495 31.81 -77.62 -47.15
C THR A 495 33.26 -78.01 -46.84
N ILE A 496 33.99 -77.19 -46.06
CA ILE A 496 35.36 -77.53 -45.60
C ILE A 496 35.35 -78.73 -44.64
N LYS A 497 34.28 -78.92 -43.86
CA LYS A 497 34.15 -80.06 -42.95
C LYS A 497 33.85 -81.38 -43.68
N SER A 498 33.16 -81.33 -44.82
CA SER A 498 32.81 -82.52 -45.61
C SER A 498 33.93 -82.99 -46.55
N ALA A 499 34.95 -82.16 -46.82
CA ALA A 499 36.06 -82.54 -47.70
C ALA A 499 37.06 -83.49 -46.99
N THR A 500 37.05 -84.77 -47.37
CA THR A 500 37.92 -85.84 -46.81
C THR A 500 39.14 -86.16 -47.67
N ASP A 501 39.24 -85.56 -48.85
CA ASP A 501 40.24 -85.80 -49.91
C ASP A 501 41.40 -84.77 -49.92
N ILE A 502 41.56 -83.99 -48.85
CA ILE A 502 42.49 -82.85 -48.74
C ILE A 502 43.53 -83.08 -47.63
N ASP A 503 44.66 -82.38 -47.72
CA ASP A 503 45.69 -82.40 -46.68
C ASP A 503 45.14 -81.94 -45.29
N PRO A 504 45.35 -82.71 -44.19
CA PRO A 504 44.79 -82.39 -42.88
C PRO A 504 45.26 -81.05 -42.28
N GLU A 505 46.49 -80.62 -42.58
CA GLU A 505 47.01 -79.33 -42.09
C GLU A 505 46.42 -78.15 -42.87
N ALA A 506 46.25 -78.29 -44.19
CA ALA A 506 45.57 -77.29 -45.02
C ALA A 506 44.10 -77.07 -44.58
N ARG A 507 43.40 -78.15 -44.20
CA ARG A 507 42.02 -78.07 -43.67
C ARG A 507 41.93 -77.33 -42.34
N LYS A 508 42.87 -77.57 -41.41
CA LYS A 508 42.93 -76.82 -40.14
C LYS A 508 43.22 -75.34 -40.37
N GLN A 509 44.11 -75.00 -41.30
CA GLN A 509 44.41 -73.61 -41.66
C GLN A 509 43.18 -72.89 -42.22
N LEU A 510 42.45 -73.52 -43.16
CA LEU A 510 41.22 -72.97 -43.72
C LEU A 510 40.12 -72.79 -42.68
N LEU A 511 39.94 -73.74 -41.75
CA LEU A 511 38.99 -73.60 -40.65
C LEU A 511 39.39 -72.48 -39.67
N ARG A 512 40.69 -72.29 -39.38
CA ARG A 512 41.15 -71.16 -38.55
C ARG A 512 40.91 -69.82 -39.25
N GLN A 513 41.22 -69.73 -40.54
CA GLN A 513 40.97 -68.55 -41.35
C GLN A 513 39.47 -68.22 -41.45
N LEU A 514 38.61 -69.24 -41.55
CA LEU A 514 37.17 -69.04 -41.55
C LEU A 514 36.65 -68.62 -40.17
N SER A 515 37.14 -69.21 -39.09
CA SER A 515 36.76 -68.80 -37.73
C SER A 515 37.21 -67.37 -37.41
N SER A 516 38.40 -66.95 -37.88
CA SER A 516 38.85 -65.56 -37.69
C SER A 516 37.98 -64.58 -38.47
N THR A 517 37.67 -64.89 -39.73
CA THR A 517 36.76 -64.06 -40.54
C THR A 517 35.35 -64.02 -39.98
N GLN A 518 34.82 -65.11 -39.41
CA GLN A 518 33.55 -65.11 -38.70
C GLN A 518 33.56 -64.18 -37.47
N LEU A 519 34.62 -64.20 -36.67
CA LEU A 519 34.77 -63.28 -35.52
C LEU A 519 34.87 -61.82 -35.97
N ASP A 520 35.58 -61.55 -37.07
CA ASP A 520 35.67 -60.22 -37.66
C ASP A 520 34.30 -59.71 -38.14
N VAL A 521 33.51 -60.57 -38.80
CA VAL A 521 32.15 -60.22 -39.25
C VAL A 521 31.20 -59.99 -38.05
N ILE A 522 31.29 -60.79 -36.99
CA ILE A 522 30.50 -60.56 -35.76
C ILE A 522 30.86 -59.20 -35.13
N SER A 523 32.15 -58.87 -35.06
CA SER A 523 32.64 -57.57 -34.57
C SER A 523 32.14 -56.41 -35.44
N GLN A 524 32.19 -56.57 -36.77
CA GLN A 524 31.67 -55.58 -37.72
C GLN A 524 30.15 -55.41 -37.60
N LYS A 525 29.38 -56.50 -37.47
CA LYS A 525 27.94 -56.47 -37.22
C LYS A 525 27.60 -55.64 -35.98
N GLN A 526 28.31 -55.86 -34.87
CA GLN A 526 28.08 -55.13 -33.63
C GLN A 526 28.39 -53.63 -33.81
N LYS A 527 29.46 -53.28 -34.53
CA LYS A 527 29.77 -51.89 -34.88
C LYS A 527 28.69 -51.25 -35.76
N ILE A 528 28.18 -51.97 -36.76
CA ILE A 528 27.10 -51.48 -37.65
C ILE A 528 25.81 -51.26 -36.85
N TYR A 529 25.44 -52.20 -35.97
CA TYR A 529 24.26 -52.06 -35.10
C TYR A 529 24.38 -50.84 -34.17
N LEU A 530 25.51 -50.67 -33.50
CA LEU A 530 25.77 -49.50 -32.63
C LEU A 530 25.73 -48.19 -33.45
N LYS A 531 26.38 -48.15 -34.61
CA LYS A 531 26.37 -46.99 -35.51
C LYS A 531 24.96 -46.64 -36.00
N ASN A 532 24.13 -47.64 -36.31
CA ASN A 532 22.75 -47.43 -36.73
C ASN A 532 21.86 -46.98 -35.56
N ALA A 533 22.05 -47.54 -34.37
CA ALA A 533 21.35 -47.12 -33.16
C ALA A 533 21.69 -45.66 -32.78
N GLU A 534 22.96 -45.27 -32.83
CA GLU A 534 23.41 -43.89 -32.61
C GLU A 534 22.84 -42.93 -33.66
N ARG A 535 22.87 -43.31 -34.95
CA ARG A 535 22.27 -42.50 -36.03
C ARG A 535 20.77 -42.29 -35.82
N ASN A 536 20.04 -43.32 -35.42
CA ASN A 536 18.61 -43.22 -35.14
C ASN A 536 18.33 -42.34 -33.92
N LYS A 537 19.11 -42.47 -32.83
CA LYS A 537 18.99 -41.59 -31.65
C LYS A 537 19.21 -40.12 -32.04
N ARG A 538 20.30 -39.84 -32.77
CA ARG A 538 20.62 -38.48 -33.23
C ARG A 538 19.52 -37.90 -34.13
N ARG A 539 18.92 -38.72 -35.01
CA ARG A 539 17.80 -38.27 -35.86
C ARG A 539 16.57 -37.89 -35.02
N VAL A 540 16.22 -38.70 -34.02
CA VAL A 540 15.09 -38.43 -33.12
C VAL A 540 15.35 -37.20 -32.25
N GLU A 541 16.57 -37.02 -31.75
CA GLU A 541 16.97 -35.83 -30.99
C GLU A 541 16.86 -34.56 -31.84
N VAL A 542 17.36 -34.58 -33.08
CA VAL A 542 17.25 -33.45 -34.02
C VAL A 542 15.79 -33.14 -34.34
N GLU A 543 14.95 -34.16 -34.56
CA GLU A 543 13.53 -33.97 -34.82
C GLU A 543 12.75 -33.44 -33.60
N ALA A 544 13.11 -33.87 -32.39
CA ALA A 544 12.55 -33.34 -31.15
C ALA A 544 12.96 -31.88 -30.93
N GLN A 545 14.23 -31.55 -31.20
CA GLN A 545 14.73 -30.19 -31.12
C GLN A 545 14.08 -29.27 -32.15
N ALA A 546 13.89 -29.75 -33.39
CA ALA A 546 13.19 -28.99 -34.43
C ALA A 546 11.75 -28.66 -34.02
N ARG A 547 11.04 -29.61 -33.39
CA ARG A 547 9.67 -29.36 -32.86
C ARG A 547 9.63 -28.33 -31.74
N LEU A 548 10.62 -28.34 -30.84
CA LEU A 548 10.71 -27.34 -29.77
C LEU A 548 11.00 -25.94 -30.32
N VAL A 549 11.88 -25.83 -31.32
CA VAL A 549 12.15 -24.56 -32.01
C VAL A 549 10.89 -24.05 -32.71
N GLN A 550 10.20 -24.91 -33.46
CA GLN A 550 8.94 -24.54 -34.14
C GLN A 550 7.87 -24.06 -33.15
N TYR A 551 7.71 -24.75 -32.01
CA TYR A 551 6.78 -24.32 -30.97
C TYR A 551 7.15 -22.96 -30.35
N ALA A 552 8.45 -22.70 -30.17
CA ALA A 552 8.93 -21.39 -29.69
C ALA A 552 8.65 -20.29 -30.72
N GLU A 553 8.89 -20.54 -32.01
CA GLU A 553 8.60 -19.59 -33.09
C GLU A 553 7.09 -19.28 -33.19
N GLU A 554 6.22 -20.28 -33.13
CA GLU A 554 4.76 -20.09 -33.13
C GLU A 554 4.29 -19.27 -31.91
N ARG A 555 4.89 -19.55 -30.75
CA ARG A 555 4.61 -18.83 -29.49
C ARG A 555 5.03 -17.36 -29.56
N ASP A 556 6.19 -17.08 -30.15
CA ASP A 556 6.73 -15.72 -30.31
C ASP A 556 5.94 -14.93 -31.37
N ALA A 557 5.54 -15.57 -32.48
CA ALA A 557 4.69 -14.95 -33.50
C ALA A 557 3.31 -14.55 -32.94
N LYS A 558 2.71 -15.38 -32.08
CA LYS A 558 1.45 -15.06 -31.41
C LYS A 558 1.61 -13.88 -30.44
N LEU A 559 2.73 -13.82 -29.72
CA LEU A 559 3.04 -12.70 -28.84
C LEU A 559 3.18 -11.39 -29.64
N GLU A 560 3.89 -11.42 -30.77
CA GLU A 560 4.05 -10.28 -31.67
C GLU A 560 2.69 -9.76 -32.18
N GLN A 561 1.81 -10.65 -32.62
CA GLN A 561 0.45 -10.29 -33.05
C GLN A 561 -0.36 -9.59 -31.95
N MET A 562 -0.24 -10.05 -30.69
CA MET A 562 -0.91 -9.40 -29.57
C MET A 562 -0.34 -8.00 -29.30
N VAL A 563 0.98 -7.84 -29.35
CA VAL A 563 1.65 -6.55 -29.16
C VAL A 563 1.26 -5.56 -30.25
N ASP A 564 1.20 -5.99 -31.51
CA ASP A 564 0.78 -5.13 -32.62
C ASP A 564 -0.69 -4.73 -32.51
N ARG A 565 -1.56 -5.63 -32.04
CA ARG A 565 -2.94 -5.29 -31.72
C ARG A 565 -3.04 -4.23 -30.62
N ILE A 566 -2.22 -4.33 -29.57
CA ILE A 566 -2.16 -3.33 -28.50
C ILE A 566 -1.71 -1.98 -29.08
N ARG A 567 -0.66 -1.95 -29.90
CA ARG A 567 -0.19 -0.72 -30.56
C ARG A 567 -1.28 -0.08 -31.41
N ALA A 568 -2.01 -0.87 -32.20
CA ALA A 568 -3.11 -0.37 -33.03
C ALA A 568 -4.21 0.29 -32.17
N LEU A 569 -4.61 -0.35 -31.07
CA LEU A 569 -5.60 0.18 -30.13
C LEU A 569 -5.12 1.45 -29.42
N LEU A 570 -3.82 1.53 -29.08
CA LEU A 570 -3.26 2.77 -28.52
C LEU A 570 -3.30 3.92 -29.52
N ILE A 571 -2.98 3.66 -30.80
CA ILE A 571 -3.08 4.66 -31.87
C ILE A 571 -4.51 5.16 -32.01
N GLU A 572 -5.50 4.25 -32.00
CA GLU A 572 -6.92 4.59 -32.06
C GLU A 572 -7.36 5.43 -30.84
N GLY A 573 -6.84 5.10 -29.66
CA GLY A 573 -7.02 5.88 -28.45
C GLY A 573 -6.52 7.32 -28.60
N TYR A 574 -5.31 7.50 -29.13
CA TYR A 574 -4.76 8.83 -29.40
C TYR A 574 -5.50 9.60 -30.51
N GLN A 575 -6.23 8.91 -31.38
CA GLN A 575 -7.09 9.54 -32.41
C GLN A 575 -8.45 9.97 -31.88
N GLY A 576 -8.78 9.65 -30.62
CA GLY A 576 -9.97 10.14 -29.93
C GLY A 576 -10.96 9.07 -29.46
N ASP A 577 -10.68 7.78 -29.69
CA ASP A 577 -11.50 6.71 -29.10
C ASP A 577 -11.05 6.38 -27.67
N ALA A 578 -11.70 7.01 -26.70
CA ALA A 578 -11.45 6.77 -25.28
C ALA A 578 -11.55 5.29 -24.87
N GLY A 579 -12.41 4.49 -25.53
CA GLY A 579 -12.60 3.07 -25.21
C GLY A 579 -11.47 2.17 -25.72
N ALA A 580 -10.69 2.65 -26.69
CA ALA A 580 -9.58 1.88 -27.26
C ALA A 580 -8.43 1.68 -26.26
N PHE A 581 -8.18 2.62 -25.35
CA PHE A 581 -7.19 2.45 -24.27
C PHE A 581 -7.57 1.32 -23.31
N GLU A 582 -8.84 1.20 -22.92
CA GLU A 582 -9.33 0.15 -22.03
C GLU A 582 -9.31 -1.21 -22.75
N SER A 583 -9.61 -1.22 -24.04
CA SER A 583 -9.46 -2.39 -24.89
C SER A 583 -8.00 -2.83 -25.03
N ALA A 584 -7.07 -1.88 -25.17
CA ALA A 584 -5.63 -2.15 -25.23
C ALA A 584 -5.13 -2.78 -23.92
N GLU A 585 -5.57 -2.26 -22.77
CA GLU A 585 -5.26 -2.81 -21.45
C GLU A 585 -5.80 -4.23 -21.28
N ALA A 586 -7.05 -4.49 -21.73
CA ALA A 586 -7.63 -5.82 -21.67
C ALA A 586 -6.81 -6.85 -22.48
N VAL A 587 -6.37 -6.47 -23.69
CA VAL A 587 -5.49 -7.31 -24.52
C VAL A 587 -4.12 -7.51 -23.84
N ALA A 588 -3.55 -6.45 -23.25
CA ALA A 588 -2.28 -6.50 -22.53
C ALA A 588 -2.34 -7.42 -21.29
N ARG A 589 -3.44 -7.40 -20.52
CA ARG A 589 -3.65 -8.33 -19.39
C ARG A 589 -3.78 -9.77 -19.88
N GLY A 590 -4.36 -9.98 -21.07
CA GLY A 590 -4.34 -11.26 -21.78
C GLY A 590 -2.92 -11.78 -22.01
N VAL A 591 -1.97 -10.92 -22.42
CA VAL A 591 -0.57 -11.29 -22.61
C VAL A 591 0.06 -11.82 -21.31
N ILE A 592 -0.14 -11.18 -20.16
CA ILE A 592 0.40 -11.67 -18.88
C ILE A 592 -0.20 -13.04 -18.50
N SER A 593 -1.49 -13.24 -18.78
CA SER A 593 -2.18 -14.50 -18.47
C SER A 593 -1.66 -15.67 -19.31
N GLU A 594 -1.38 -15.45 -20.60
CA GLU A 594 -0.85 -16.48 -21.50
C GLU A 594 0.68 -16.65 -21.40
N TYR A 595 1.39 -15.58 -21.02
CA TYR A 595 2.85 -15.51 -20.95
C TYR A 595 3.32 -15.03 -19.56
N PRO A 596 3.11 -15.83 -18.50
CA PRO A 596 3.55 -15.49 -17.16
C PRO A 596 5.08 -15.34 -17.13
N ASN A 597 5.57 -14.34 -16.41
CA ASN A 597 6.99 -13.97 -16.30
C ASN A 597 7.64 -13.40 -17.58
N SER A 598 6.85 -13.06 -18.62
CA SER A 598 7.37 -12.32 -19.78
C SER A 598 7.60 -10.84 -19.42
N ALA A 599 8.84 -10.37 -19.58
CA ALA A 599 9.16 -8.94 -19.42
C ALA A 599 8.32 -8.06 -20.37
N MET A 600 8.03 -8.58 -21.58
CA MET A 600 7.18 -7.86 -22.54
C MET A 600 5.73 -7.76 -22.07
N GLY A 601 5.19 -8.82 -21.46
CA GLY A 601 3.83 -8.82 -20.91
C GLY A 601 3.63 -7.75 -19.84
N VAL A 602 4.58 -7.61 -18.91
CA VAL A 602 4.54 -6.57 -17.86
C VAL A 602 4.64 -5.17 -18.48
N SER A 603 5.53 -4.99 -19.45
CA SER A 603 5.73 -3.71 -20.12
C SER A 603 4.49 -3.25 -20.89
N VAL A 604 3.83 -4.12 -21.65
CA VAL A 604 2.65 -3.71 -22.43
C VAL A 604 1.47 -3.33 -21.55
N VAL A 605 1.27 -4.00 -20.41
CA VAL A 605 0.23 -3.64 -19.44
C VAL A 605 0.50 -2.25 -18.87
N PHE A 606 1.72 -2.01 -18.40
CA PHE A 606 2.12 -0.71 -17.86
C PHE A 606 1.93 0.40 -18.89
N VAL A 607 2.37 0.20 -20.14
CA VAL A 607 2.24 1.20 -21.21
C VAL A 607 0.78 1.48 -21.54
N SER A 608 -0.06 0.44 -21.68
CA SER A 608 -1.48 0.64 -21.98
C SER A 608 -2.24 1.33 -20.86
N GLU A 609 -1.96 0.97 -19.61
CA GLU A 609 -2.58 1.56 -18.44
C GLU A 609 -2.13 3.02 -18.27
N ALA A 610 -0.83 3.29 -18.35
CA ALA A 610 -0.29 4.64 -18.26
C ALA A 610 -0.84 5.55 -19.37
N ALA A 611 -0.90 5.06 -20.62
CA ALA A 611 -1.48 5.81 -21.73
C ALA A 611 -2.94 6.21 -21.46
N GLY A 612 -3.76 5.26 -21.01
CA GLY A 612 -5.16 5.52 -20.65
C GLY A 612 -5.31 6.50 -19.47
N GLN A 613 -4.47 6.40 -18.44
CA GLN A 613 -4.53 7.29 -17.28
C GLN A 613 -4.07 8.71 -17.61
N ILE A 614 -3.01 8.86 -18.42
CA ILE A 614 -2.54 10.18 -18.88
C ILE A 614 -3.63 10.86 -19.72
N ASP A 615 -4.26 10.13 -20.63
CA ASP A 615 -5.35 10.66 -21.45
C ASP A 615 -6.57 11.08 -20.60
N LYS A 616 -6.99 10.24 -19.64
CA LYS A 616 -8.04 10.59 -18.65
C LYS A 616 -7.69 11.88 -17.89
N SER A 617 -6.44 12.01 -17.43
CA SER A 617 -5.97 13.22 -16.73
C SER A 617 -6.02 14.46 -17.62
N ASN A 618 -5.57 14.36 -18.87
CA ASN A 618 -5.59 15.46 -19.82
C ASN A 618 -7.02 15.90 -20.14
N ARG A 619 -7.94 14.94 -20.40
CA ARG A 619 -9.36 15.23 -20.62
C ARG A 619 -9.99 15.96 -19.43
N LEU A 620 -9.70 15.55 -18.20
CA LEU A 620 -10.18 16.23 -17.00
C LEU A 620 -9.60 17.65 -16.86
N ARG A 621 -8.33 17.87 -17.23
CA ARG A 621 -7.73 19.21 -17.23
C ARG A 621 -8.40 20.13 -18.24
N HIS A 622 -8.67 19.65 -19.46
CA HIS A 622 -9.39 20.40 -20.48
C HIS A 622 -10.81 20.72 -20.03
N LEU A 623 -11.56 19.70 -19.57
CA LEU A 623 -12.91 19.90 -19.05
C LEU A 623 -12.94 20.92 -17.91
N ARG A 624 -11.99 20.86 -16.97
CA ARG A 624 -11.88 21.84 -15.89
C ARG A 624 -11.64 23.25 -16.42
N SER A 625 -10.76 23.41 -17.41
CA SER A 625 -10.50 24.70 -18.05
C SER A 625 -11.78 25.26 -18.69
N ASP A 626 -12.50 24.42 -19.44
CA ASP A 626 -13.74 24.82 -20.12
C ASP A 626 -14.82 25.22 -19.11
N ARG A 627 -15.02 24.42 -18.07
CA ARG A 627 -16.02 24.71 -17.03
C ARG A 627 -15.65 25.90 -16.15
N PHE A 628 -14.36 26.15 -15.95
CA PHE A 628 -13.88 27.35 -15.28
C PHE A 628 -14.22 28.61 -16.09
N LEU A 629 -14.01 28.59 -17.41
CA LEU A 629 -14.39 29.69 -18.29
C LEU A 629 -15.91 29.89 -18.34
N GLU A 630 -16.68 28.80 -18.37
CA GLU A 630 -18.16 28.87 -18.33
C GLU A 630 -18.66 29.46 -17.01
N ALA A 631 -18.02 29.13 -15.89
CA ALA A 631 -18.34 29.73 -14.59
C ALA A 631 -18.01 31.23 -14.57
N LEU A 632 -16.84 31.64 -15.09
CA LEU A 632 -16.51 33.07 -15.23
C LEU A 632 -17.50 33.80 -16.14
N TYR A 633 -17.95 33.17 -17.24
CA TYR A 633 -19.00 33.71 -18.09
C TYR A 633 -20.31 33.91 -17.32
N GLN A 634 -20.74 32.95 -16.49
CA GLN A 634 -21.93 33.10 -15.65
C GLN A 634 -21.78 34.23 -14.63
N VAL A 635 -20.59 34.40 -14.05
CA VAL A 635 -20.29 35.52 -13.16
C VAL A 635 -20.44 36.84 -13.91
N GLU A 636 -19.82 36.99 -15.09
CA GLU A 636 -19.98 38.20 -15.91
C GLU A 636 -21.44 38.44 -16.32
N LEU A 637 -22.17 37.38 -16.67
CA LEU A 637 -23.60 37.45 -17.00
C LEU A 637 -24.42 37.97 -15.80
N SER A 638 -24.10 37.54 -14.58
CA SER A 638 -24.76 38.03 -13.36
C SER A 638 -24.39 39.48 -12.99
N HIS A 639 -23.24 39.97 -13.46
CA HIS A 639 -22.84 41.38 -13.31
C HIS A 639 -23.53 42.30 -14.31
N VAL A 640 -24.15 41.76 -15.37
CA VAL A 640 -25.00 42.56 -16.26
C VAL A 640 -26.17 43.07 -15.44
N PRO A 641 -26.22 44.37 -15.11
CA PRO A 641 -27.32 44.91 -14.33
C PRO A 641 -28.59 44.70 -15.14
N PHE A 642 -29.60 44.08 -14.55
CA PHE A 642 -30.94 44.11 -15.14
C PHE A 642 -31.47 45.53 -14.94
N PRO A 643 -31.68 46.31 -16.01
CA PRO A 643 -32.32 47.61 -15.87
C PRO A 643 -33.71 47.40 -15.26
N ASP A 644 -34.09 48.25 -14.31
CA ASP A 644 -35.40 48.24 -13.63
C ASP A 644 -36.59 48.47 -14.61
N GLU A 645 -36.27 48.74 -15.88
CA GLU A 645 -37.16 48.69 -17.02
C GLU A 645 -36.75 47.50 -17.92
N PRO A 646 -37.36 46.30 -17.79
CA PRO A 646 -38.64 46.04 -17.12
C PRO A 646 -38.52 45.64 -15.63
N PRO A 647 -39.58 45.88 -14.82
CA PRO A 647 -39.61 45.54 -13.40
C PRO A 647 -39.46 44.02 -13.19
N ILE A 648 -39.07 43.63 -11.97
CA ILE A 648 -38.99 42.22 -11.50
C ILE A 648 -40.06 41.38 -12.18
N LEU A 649 -39.63 40.57 -13.17
CA LEU A 649 -40.52 39.72 -13.93
C LEU A 649 -40.88 38.54 -13.03
N TYR A 650 -42.00 38.70 -12.31
CA TYR A 650 -42.61 37.56 -11.66
C TYR A 650 -42.92 36.50 -12.71
N PRO A 651 -42.75 35.21 -12.37
CA PRO A 651 -43.26 34.16 -13.21
C PRO A 651 -44.74 34.40 -13.54
N PRO A 652 -45.19 34.05 -14.76
CA PRO A 652 -46.58 34.21 -15.14
C PRO A 652 -47.51 33.48 -14.15
N ALA A 653 -48.76 33.93 -14.04
CA ALA A 653 -49.74 33.40 -13.09
C ALA A 653 -49.89 31.87 -13.16
N GLU A 654 -49.70 31.28 -14.34
CA GLU A 654 -49.70 29.83 -14.57
C GLU A 654 -48.65 29.10 -13.73
N VAL A 655 -47.45 29.67 -13.57
CA VAL A 655 -46.38 29.10 -12.73
C VAL A 655 -46.77 29.16 -11.26
N TRP A 656 -47.38 30.26 -10.80
CA TRP A 656 -47.86 30.39 -9.43
C TRP A 656 -49.02 29.45 -9.10
N GLN A 657 -49.93 29.23 -10.05
CA GLN A 657 -51.00 28.25 -9.92
C GLN A 657 -50.44 26.83 -9.85
N ALA A 658 -49.49 26.49 -10.74
CA ALA A 658 -48.82 25.18 -10.71
C ALA A 658 -48.09 24.94 -9.38
N LEU A 659 -47.38 25.94 -8.86
CA LEU A 659 -46.72 25.85 -7.54
C LEU A 659 -47.73 25.67 -6.39
N THR A 660 -48.87 26.37 -6.44
CA THR A 660 -49.94 26.22 -5.43
C THR A 660 -50.55 24.81 -5.46
N ILE A 661 -50.85 24.28 -6.64
CA ILE A 661 -51.36 22.90 -6.81
C ILE A 661 -50.33 21.88 -6.32
N LEU A 662 -49.04 22.08 -6.62
CA LEU A 662 -47.96 21.22 -6.14
C LEU A 662 -47.81 21.23 -4.62
N ARG A 663 -48.22 22.30 -3.94
CA ARG A 663 -48.20 22.41 -2.47
C ARG A 663 -49.40 21.72 -1.82
N GLU A 664 -50.52 21.50 -2.53
CA GLU A 664 -51.69 20.78 -1.98
C GLU A 664 -51.35 19.36 -1.50
N LYS A 665 -50.37 18.70 -2.12
CA LYS A 665 -49.91 17.36 -1.68
C LYS A 665 -49.33 17.35 -0.26
N TRP A 666 -48.90 18.51 0.24
CA TRP A 666 -48.35 18.68 1.59
C TRP A 666 -49.38 19.22 2.58
N LYS A 667 -50.64 19.41 2.16
CA LYS A 667 -51.74 19.86 3.02
C LYS A 667 -52.05 18.88 4.15
N SER A 668 -51.65 17.62 4.01
CA SER A 668 -51.73 16.58 5.05
C SER A 668 -50.71 16.74 6.19
N VAL A 669 -49.78 17.69 6.10
CA VAL A 669 -48.74 17.96 7.10
C VAL A 669 -49.17 19.08 8.06
N ASP A 670 -50.44 19.50 8.04
CA ASP A 670 -50.96 20.37 9.07
C ASP A 670 -51.04 19.60 10.40
N LEU A 671 -50.36 20.09 11.44
CA LEU A 671 -50.35 19.47 12.78
C LEU A 671 -51.70 19.67 13.51
N ARG A 672 -52.61 20.45 12.93
CA ARG A 672 -53.95 20.71 13.43
C ARG A 672 -54.88 19.56 13.08
N ASN A 673 -55.12 18.69 14.06
CA ASN A 673 -56.10 17.61 13.94
C ASN A 673 -57.46 18.14 14.43
N ASP A 674 -58.15 18.92 13.58
CA ASP A 674 -59.47 19.47 13.92
C ASP A 674 -60.45 18.35 14.22
N SER A 675 -61.21 18.48 15.32
CA SER A 675 -62.28 17.53 15.58
C SER A 675 -63.36 17.64 14.48
N PRO A 676 -64.09 16.57 14.16
CA PRO A 676 -65.18 16.64 13.18
C PRO A 676 -66.25 17.68 13.49
N ASN A 677 -66.35 18.14 14.75
CA ASN A 677 -67.26 19.19 15.17
C ASN A 677 -66.65 20.58 14.97
N GLU A 678 -65.36 20.79 15.25
CA GLU A 678 -64.67 22.05 14.96
C GLU A 678 -64.62 22.32 13.45
N GLN A 679 -64.44 21.28 12.65
CA GLN A 679 -64.47 21.40 11.19
C GLN A 679 -65.84 21.88 10.67
N LYS A 680 -66.95 21.41 11.26
CA LYS A 680 -68.29 21.94 10.95
C LYS A 680 -68.45 23.41 11.33
N ILE A 681 -67.82 23.85 12.42
CA ILE A 681 -67.82 25.26 12.83
C ILE A 681 -67.05 26.10 11.80
N TYR A 682 -65.91 25.61 11.30
CA TYR A 682 -65.16 26.29 10.24
C TYR A 682 -65.92 26.37 8.92
N ASP A 683 -66.59 25.30 8.52
CA ASP A 683 -67.41 25.29 7.30
C ASP A 683 -68.60 26.26 7.45
N ALA A 684 -69.28 26.26 8.60
CA ALA A 684 -70.40 27.17 8.88
C ALA A 684 -69.99 28.64 8.92
N LEU A 685 -68.73 28.95 9.26
CA LEU A 685 -68.21 30.32 9.25
C LEU A 685 -68.08 30.90 7.82
N ASP A 686 -67.91 30.04 6.82
CA ASP A 686 -67.82 30.45 5.42
C ASP A 686 -69.19 30.51 4.72
N ASP A 687 -70.27 30.07 5.39
CA ASP A 687 -71.64 30.17 4.88
C ASP A 687 -72.12 31.63 4.78
N ILE A 688 -72.92 31.91 3.75
CA ILE A 688 -73.50 33.24 3.51
C ILE A 688 -74.72 33.44 4.42
N THR A 689 -74.75 34.57 5.11
CA THR A 689 -75.75 34.91 6.13
C THR A 689 -76.35 36.29 5.92
N ASN A 690 -77.60 36.42 6.34
CA ASN A 690 -78.31 37.69 6.42
C ASN A 690 -78.66 37.91 7.89
N ILE A 691 -78.23 39.04 8.43
CA ILE A 691 -78.36 39.40 9.84
C ILE A 691 -79.05 40.75 9.93
N GLU A 692 -80.14 40.82 10.68
CA GLU A 692 -80.87 42.05 10.98
C GLU A 692 -81.19 42.12 12.48
N PHE A 693 -80.33 42.79 13.26
CA PHE A 693 -80.51 42.98 14.70
C PHE A 693 -80.60 44.48 15.02
N PRO A 694 -81.81 45.05 15.15
CA PRO A 694 -82.00 46.43 15.56
C PRO A 694 -82.13 46.55 17.09
N GLY A 695 -81.00 46.49 17.82
CA GLY A 695 -80.98 46.69 19.28
C GLY A 695 -81.46 45.48 20.07
N ASN A 696 -81.01 44.28 19.72
CA ASN A 696 -81.30 43.05 20.45
C ASN A 696 -80.17 42.77 21.46
N PRO A 697 -80.46 42.14 22.62
CA PRO A 697 -79.41 41.74 23.55
C PRO A 697 -78.47 40.70 22.92
N LEU A 698 -77.18 40.77 23.24
CA LEU A 698 -76.15 39.89 22.70
C LEU A 698 -76.48 38.40 22.92
N SER A 699 -77.08 38.05 24.05
CA SER A 699 -77.52 36.68 24.37
C SER A 699 -78.53 36.12 23.34
N ASP A 700 -79.56 36.89 22.98
CA ASP A 700 -80.57 36.49 22.00
C ASP A 700 -79.96 36.38 20.58
N VAL A 701 -79.05 37.29 20.25
CA VAL A 701 -78.33 37.29 18.98
C VAL A 701 -77.48 36.03 18.82
N VAL A 702 -76.74 35.65 19.86
CA VAL A 702 -75.90 34.44 19.86
C VAL A 702 -76.75 33.17 19.80
N GLN A 703 -77.86 33.14 20.53
CA GLN A 703 -78.82 32.03 20.50
C GLN A 703 -79.42 31.84 19.10
N PHE A 704 -79.77 32.95 18.43
CA PHE A 704 -80.29 32.93 17.06
C PHE A 704 -79.24 32.37 16.09
N LEU A 705 -78.00 32.88 16.13
CA LEU A 705 -76.92 32.42 15.25
C LEU A 705 -76.56 30.94 15.48
N SER A 706 -76.54 30.51 16.74
CA SER A 706 -76.38 29.09 17.14
C SER A 706 -77.46 28.21 16.51
N SER A 707 -78.72 28.63 16.56
CA SER A 707 -79.85 27.87 16.00
C SER A 707 -79.89 27.85 14.47
N GLN A 708 -79.53 28.96 13.82
CA GLN A 708 -79.56 29.11 12.36
C GLN A 708 -78.45 28.28 11.69
N HIS A 709 -77.26 28.28 12.28
CA HIS A 709 -76.08 27.60 11.71
C HIS A 709 -75.85 26.20 12.28
N GLY A 710 -76.62 25.79 13.30
CA GLY A 710 -76.50 24.47 13.91
C GLY A 710 -75.15 24.24 14.60
N ILE A 711 -74.52 25.30 15.09
CA ILE A 711 -73.21 25.26 15.77
C ILE A 711 -73.37 25.66 17.24
N PRO A 712 -72.68 24.98 18.18
CA PRO A 712 -72.71 25.39 19.58
C PRO A 712 -71.88 26.67 19.76
N ILE A 713 -72.55 27.74 20.20
CA ILE A 713 -71.91 29.03 20.55
C ILE A 713 -72.16 29.30 22.04
N ILE A 714 -71.10 29.60 22.79
CA ILE A 714 -71.14 29.92 24.23
C ILE A 714 -70.51 31.30 24.45
N ILE A 715 -71.09 32.09 25.35
CA ILE A 715 -70.53 33.37 25.79
C ILE A 715 -69.71 33.13 27.06
N ASP A 716 -68.48 33.65 27.10
CA ASP A 716 -67.64 33.60 28.30
C ASP A 716 -68.04 34.72 29.28
N GLU A 717 -69.08 34.46 30.09
CA GLU A 717 -69.65 35.44 31.01
C GLU A 717 -68.63 35.98 32.04
N VAL A 718 -67.64 35.17 32.42
CA VAL A 718 -66.61 35.56 33.38
C VAL A 718 -65.70 36.62 32.80
N GLU A 719 -65.22 36.40 31.56
CA GLU A 719 -64.33 37.35 30.90
C GLU A 719 -65.06 38.59 30.38
N LEU A 720 -66.33 38.47 29.96
CA LEU A 720 -67.15 39.63 29.61
C LEU A 720 -67.40 40.54 30.83
N SER A 721 -67.66 39.95 32.01
CA SER A 721 -67.86 40.70 33.26
C SER A 721 -66.59 41.45 33.69
N ASN A 722 -65.41 40.89 33.42
CA ASN A 722 -64.11 41.52 33.74
C ASN A 722 -63.87 42.81 32.93
N GLU A 723 -64.41 42.90 31.71
CA GLU A 723 -64.39 44.11 30.86
C GLU A 723 -65.61 45.03 31.11
N GLY A 724 -66.47 44.68 32.08
CA GLY A 724 -67.66 45.47 32.42
C GLY A 724 -68.81 45.38 31.41
N LEU A 725 -68.82 44.34 30.56
CA LEU A 725 -69.88 44.07 29.59
C LEU A 725 -70.89 43.07 30.17
N SER A 726 -72.16 43.24 29.82
CA SER A 726 -73.25 42.32 30.18
C SER A 726 -73.72 41.54 28.96
N PRO A 727 -74.09 40.24 29.10
CA PRO A 727 -74.75 39.49 28.02
C PRO A 727 -76.07 40.12 27.53
N ASP A 728 -76.64 41.04 28.31
CA ASP A 728 -77.87 41.78 27.98
C ASP A 728 -77.62 43.10 27.22
N ASP A 729 -76.36 43.44 26.93
CA ASP A 729 -76.02 44.65 26.19
C ASP A 729 -76.60 44.59 24.76
N GLU A 730 -77.24 45.69 24.33
CA GLU A 730 -77.90 45.77 23.02
C GLU A 730 -76.88 45.92 21.89
N VAL A 731 -76.98 45.05 20.87
CA VAL A 731 -76.15 45.08 19.67
C VAL A 731 -76.99 45.48 18.46
N THR A 732 -76.43 46.37 17.63
CA THR A 732 -77.09 46.81 16.39
C THR A 732 -76.24 46.45 15.17
N LEU A 733 -76.74 45.56 14.31
CA LEU A 733 -76.07 45.19 13.05
C LEU A 733 -77.08 44.75 11.98
N VAL A 734 -76.97 45.32 10.79
CA VAL A 734 -77.78 44.97 9.62
C VAL A 734 -76.85 44.73 8.44
N LEU A 735 -76.73 43.47 8.01
CA LEU A 735 -75.88 43.04 6.89
C LEU A 735 -76.58 41.93 6.09
N SER A 736 -76.42 41.94 4.77
CA SER A 736 -76.95 40.90 3.88
C SER A 736 -75.88 40.42 2.90
N GLY A 737 -75.87 39.11 2.61
CA GLY A 737 -74.96 38.51 1.64
C GLY A 737 -73.50 38.42 2.07
N VAL A 738 -73.22 38.44 3.38
CA VAL A 738 -71.87 38.34 3.95
C VAL A 738 -71.62 36.96 4.57
N THR A 739 -70.37 36.51 4.64
CA THR A 739 -70.06 35.26 5.35
C THR A 739 -70.29 35.43 6.85
N LEU A 740 -70.70 34.37 7.54
CA LEU A 740 -70.91 34.38 8.99
C LEU A 740 -69.66 34.89 9.73
N LYS A 741 -68.47 34.51 9.27
CA LYS A 741 -67.18 35.00 9.77
C LYS A 741 -67.04 36.51 9.72
N ALA A 742 -67.38 37.13 8.59
CA ALA A 742 -67.31 38.58 8.45
C ALA A 742 -68.36 39.27 9.32
N ALA A 743 -69.56 38.68 9.37
CA ALA A 743 -70.67 39.21 10.15
C ALA A 743 -70.39 39.16 11.67
N LEU A 744 -69.90 38.02 12.20
CA LEU A 744 -69.47 37.87 13.59
C LEU A 744 -68.34 38.82 13.96
N LYS A 745 -67.34 38.98 13.08
CA LYS A 745 -66.25 39.92 13.32
C LYS A 745 -66.79 41.35 13.50
N LEU A 746 -67.65 41.81 12.59
CA LEU A 746 -68.23 43.16 12.64
C LEU A 746 -69.19 43.34 13.83
N LEU A 747 -69.86 42.28 14.24
CA LEU A 747 -70.76 42.28 15.39
C LEU A 747 -70.00 42.42 16.71
N LEU A 748 -68.94 41.62 16.88
CA LEU A 748 -68.15 41.55 18.11
C LEU A 748 -67.17 42.73 18.25
N GLU A 749 -66.69 43.30 17.13
CA GLU A 749 -65.78 44.45 17.12
C GLU A 749 -66.38 45.71 17.77
N GLN A 750 -67.71 45.89 17.74
CA GLN A 750 -68.39 47.03 18.38
C GLN A 750 -68.17 47.08 19.90
N HIS A 751 -67.99 45.91 20.53
CA HIS A 751 -67.79 45.76 21.97
C HIS A 751 -66.38 45.23 22.33
N ALA A 752 -65.42 45.32 21.40
CA ALA A 752 -64.06 44.80 21.57
C ALA A 752 -63.99 43.29 21.94
N LEU A 753 -64.96 42.51 21.46
CA LEU A 753 -65.02 41.07 21.62
C LEU A 753 -64.49 40.36 20.36
N THR A 754 -64.15 39.09 20.49
CA THR A 754 -63.83 38.19 19.39
C THR A 754 -64.29 36.78 19.72
N TYR A 755 -64.23 35.87 18.76
CA TYR A 755 -64.53 34.46 18.99
C TYR A 755 -63.26 33.62 18.90
N VAL A 756 -63.25 32.53 19.66
CA VAL A 756 -62.23 31.48 19.65
C VAL A 756 -62.96 30.13 19.54
N ILE A 757 -62.39 29.19 18.80
CA ILE A 757 -62.94 27.83 18.66
C ILE A 757 -62.06 26.91 19.50
N GLU A 758 -62.64 26.35 20.55
CA GLU A 758 -61.97 25.45 21.51
C GLU A 758 -62.98 24.46 22.07
N ASP A 759 -62.52 23.26 22.40
CA ASP A 759 -63.34 22.22 23.04
C ASP A 759 -64.60 21.88 22.22
N GLU A 760 -64.51 21.89 20.89
CA GLU A 760 -65.63 21.66 19.96
C GLU A 760 -66.76 22.71 19.98
N VAL A 761 -66.51 23.89 20.57
CA VAL A 761 -67.50 24.96 20.72
C VAL A 761 -66.91 26.31 20.30
N MET A 762 -67.73 27.19 19.73
CA MET A 762 -67.35 28.58 19.50
C MET A 762 -67.59 29.40 20.78
N LYS A 763 -66.52 29.88 21.41
CA LYS A 763 -66.57 30.75 22.58
C LYS A 763 -66.43 32.21 22.16
N ILE A 764 -67.36 33.07 22.56
CA ILE A 764 -67.24 34.53 22.43
C ILE A 764 -66.56 35.05 23.68
N THR A 765 -65.42 35.70 23.51
CA THR A 765 -64.54 36.16 24.59
C THR A 765 -63.91 37.51 24.25
N THR A 766 -63.12 38.07 25.15
CA THR A 766 -62.47 39.38 24.99
C THR A 766 -61.23 39.26 24.09
N LEU A 767 -60.82 40.37 23.46
CA LEU A 767 -59.60 40.39 22.63
C LEU A 767 -58.33 40.01 23.42
N LEU A 768 -58.26 40.37 24.70
CA LEU A 768 -57.14 40.03 25.57
C LEU A 768 -57.03 38.51 25.76
N LYS A 769 -58.14 37.87 26.13
CA LYS A 769 -58.16 36.42 26.35
C LYS A 769 -57.92 35.63 25.08
N ALA A 770 -58.47 36.07 23.96
CA ALA A 770 -58.23 35.45 22.66
C ALA A 770 -56.77 35.56 22.19
N GLY A 771 -56.06 36.61 22.60
CA GLY A 771 -54.62 36.77 22.33
C GLY A 771 -53.74 35.74 23.05
N ASP A 772 -54.20 35.24 24.21
CA ASP A 772 -53.51 34.19 24.97
C ASP A 772 -53.70 32.80 24.36
N VAL A 773 -54.76 32.61 23.56
CA VAL A 773 -55.04 31.36 22.84
C VAL A 773 -54.26 31.32 21.52
N LEU A 774 -53.01 30.87 21.59
CA LEU A 774 -52.14 30.72 20.43
C LEU A 774 -52.30 29.33 19.79
N THR A 775 -52.38 29.29 18.45
CA THR A 775 -52.39 28.03 17.69
C THR A 775 -51.10 27.88 16.88
N THR A 776 -50.46 26.70 16.96
CA THR A 776 -49.27 26.40 16.18
C THR A 776 -49.64 26.20 14.71
N ARG A 777 -49.06 27.00 13.80
CA ARG A 777 -49.26 26.90 12.34
C ARG A 777 -48.01 26.36 11.66
N VAL A 778 -48.17 25.36 10.81
CA VAL A 778 -47.07 24.81 9.99
C VAL A 778 -47.10 25.43 8.60
N TYR A 779 -46.00 26.07 8.20
CA TYR A 779 -45.81 26.55 6.83
C TYR A 779 -44.93 25.54 6.06
N PRO A 780 -45.47 24.79 5.09
CA PRO A 780 -44.68 23.84 4.32
C PRO A 780 -43.74 24.57 3.36
N VAL A 781 -42.44 24.60 3.69
CA VAL A 781 -41.37 25.19 2.86
C VAL A 781 -40.57 24.15 2.07
N ALA A 782 -41.10 22.93 1.94
CA ALA A 782 -40.41 21.79 1.30
C ALA A 782 -40.07 22.03 -0.18
N ASP A 783 -40.69 23.01 -0.83
CA ASP A 783 -40.40 23.45 -2.19
C ASP A 783 -39.26 24.48 -2.29
N LEU A 784 -38.96 25.19 -1.19
CA LEU A 784 -37.84 26.13 -1.10
C LEU A 784 -36.55 25.45 -0.67
N VAL A 785 -36.64 24.23 -0.14
CA VAL A 785 -35.50 23.43 0.29
C VAL A 785 -35.17 22.42 -0.80
N ILE A 786 -33.99 22.52 -1.39
CA ILE A 786 -33.45 21.44 -2.22
C ILE A 786 -33.21 20.25 -1.28
N PRO A 787 -33.85 19.09 -1.49
CA PRO A 787 -33.63 17.95 -0.60
C PRO A 787 -32.14 17.60 -0.63
N ILE A 788 -31.49 17.75 0.52
CA ILE A 788 -30.18 17.16 0.76
C ILE A 788 -30.46 15.66 0.84
N PHE A 789 -30.24 14.95 -0.28
CA PHE A 789 -30.36 13.50 -0.25
C PHE A 789 -29.38 12.99 0.81
N PRO A 790 -29.86 12.28 1.86
CA PRO A 790 -28.95 11.61 2.76
C PRO A 790 -28.25 10.55 1.92
N LEU A 791 -26.98 10.78 1.65
CA LEU A 791 -26.11 9.87 0.93
C LEU A 791 -25.75 8.71 1.86
N ASN A 792 -26.74 7.88 2.24
CA ASN A 792 -26.50 6.69 3.03
C ASN A 792 -27.55 5.62 2.78
N GLY A 793 -27.15 4.50 2.16
CA GLY A 793 -27.95 3.28 2.14
C GLY A 793 -27.99 2.50 0.82
N GLY A 794 -26.82 2.12 0.28
CA GLY A 794 -26.66 0.92 -0.55
C GLY A 794 -27.11 0.98 -2.00
N PHE A 795 -26.15 1.10 -2.93
CA PHE A 795 -26.30 0.57 -4.28
C PHE A 795 -24.96 0.03 -4.79
N GLY A 796 -24.68 -1.22 -4.41
CA GLY A 796 -24.18 -2.17 -5.39
C GLY A 796 -25.36 -2.53 -6.30
N GLY A 797 -25.25 -2.22 -7.59
CA GLY A 797 -26.30 -2.50 -8.56
C GLY A 797 -25.93 -1.95 -9.92
N GLY A 798 -25.18 -2.75 -10.69
CA GLY A 798 -25.20 -2.62 -12.14
C GLY A 798 -26.61 -2.89 -12.69
N GLY A 799 -26.94 -2.22 -13.79
CA GLY A 799 -28.22 -2.32 -14.49
C GLY A 799 -28.62 -0.92 -14.96
N GLY A 800 -28.42 -0.53 -16.21
CA GLY A 800 -28.84 -1.29 -17.38
C GLY A 800 -30.35 -1.14 -17.52
N LEU A 801 -30.81 0.03 -17.97
CA LEU A 801 -32.18 0.24 -18.46
C LEU A 801 -32.14 0.21 -19.98
N GLY A 802 -32.04 -1.02 -20.46
CA GLY A 802 -32.19 -1.44 -21.84
C GLY A 802 -32.36 -2.96 -21.84
N GLY A 803 -33.58 -3.44 -22.10
CA GLY A 803 -33.82 -4.84 -22.43
C GLY A 803 -34.53 -5.67 -21.38
N GLN A 804 -35.85 -5.71 -21.52
CA GLN A 804 -36.72 -6.81 -21.15
C GLN A 804 -36.21 -8.15 -21.73
N GLY A 805 -35.96 -9.17 -20.90
CA GLY A 805 -35.61 -10.53 -21.33
C GLY A 805 -35.18 -11.40 -20.17
N GLY A 806 -35.88 -12.52 -19.94
CA GLY A 806 -35.75 -13.34 -18.72
C GLY A 806 -34.58 -14.32 -18.70
N GLY A 807 -34.39 -15.00 -17.57
CA GLY A 807 -33.35 -16.03 -17.46
C GLY A 807 -32.95 -16.38 -16.03
N GLN A 808 -33.70 -17.30 -15.44
CA GLN A 808 -33.44 -18.06 -14.22
C GLN A 808 -32.08 -18.80 -14.20
N LEU A 809 -31.41 -18.82 -13.02
CA LEU A 809 -30.34 -19.74 -12.52
C LEU A 809 -29.36 -18.92 -11.65
N GLY A 810 -28.95 -19.22 -10.42
CA GLY A 810 -28.92 -20.45 -9.62
C GLY A 810 -27.53 -20.56 -8.96
N GLY A 811 -27.47 -20.82 -7.64
CA GLY A 811 -26.27 -21.27 -6.90
C GLY A 811 -25.37 -20.14 -6.36
N GLN A 812 -25.38 -19.80 -5.06
CA GLN A 812 -24.87 -20.54 -3.89
C GLN A 812 -23.33 -20.65 -3.84
N GLN A 813 -22.79 -20.07 -2.75
CA GLN A 813 -21.59 -20.49 -2.00
C GLN A 813 -20.22 -19.91 -2.36
N GLY A 814 -19.67 -19.15 -1.40
CA GLY A 814 -18.36 -19.50 -0.84
C GLY A 814 -17.15 -18.66 -1.23
N GLY A 815 -17.17 -17.36 -0.97
CA GLY A 815 -15.96 -16.52 -1.03
C GLY A 815 -15.25 -16.45 0.32
N GLN A 816 -14.37 -17.42 0.59
CA GLN A 816 -13.39 -17.39 1.68
C GLN A 816 -12.20 -16.52 1.21
N GLN A 817 -12.05 -15.36 1.82
CA GLN A 817 -10.95 -14.41 1.58
C GLN A 817 -9.65 -14.97 2.16
N GLY A 818 -8.73 -15.37 1.28
CA GLY A 818 -7.31 -15.57 1.57
C GLY A 818 -6.52 -14.51 0.79
N GLY A 819 -5.85 -13.63 1.51
CA GLY A 819 -5.13 -12.48 0.95
C GLY A 819 -3.96 -12.86 0.05
N GLY A 820 -3.74 -12.03 -0.95
CA GLY A 820 -2.56 -12.04 -1.82
C GLY A 820 -2.26 -10.61 -2.24
N PHE A 821 -1.48 -9.92 -1.41
CA PHE A 821 -0.89 -8.62 -1.71
C PHE A 821 0.42 -8.83 -2.49
N GLY A 822 0.58 -8.08 -3.57
CA GLY A 822 1.83 -7.86 -4.30
C GLY A 822 1.52 -6.89 -5.44
N GLY A 823 2.21 -5.77 -5.65
CA GLY A 823 3.47 -5.27 -5.13
C GLY A 823 3.89 -4.23 -6.16
N GLY A 824 3.37 -3.01 -6.03
CA GLY A 824 3.52 -1.94 -7.00
C GLY A 824 4.87 -1.24 -6.86
N GLY A 825 5.78 -1.50 -7.79
CA GLY A 825 7.00 -0.73 -8.00
C GLY A 825 6.71 0.47 -8.90
N GLY A 826 6.71 1.67 -8.32
CA GLY A 826 6.76 2.94 -9.01
C GLY A 826 8.06 3.65 -8.65
N GLY A 827 8.94 3.83 -9.64
CA GLY A 827 10.22 4.50 -9.49
C GLY A 827 10.12 6.02 -9.66
N GLY A 828 11.09 6.72 -9.07
CA GLY A 828 11.49 8.06 -9.51
C GLY A 828 11.56 9.13 -8.42
N GLY A 829 12.41 8.94 -7.41
CA GLY A 829 12.78 10.01 -6.47
C GLY A 829 13.97 9.61 -5.63
N PHE A 830 15.16 10.11 -5.98
CA PHE A 830 16.27 10.19 -5.02
C PHE A 830 15.82 11.09 -3.88
N GLY A 831 15.63 10.52 -2.70
CA GLY A 831 15.14 11.23 -1.52
C GLY A 831 14.12 10.41 -0.73
N GLY A 832 14.59 9.35 -0.08
CA GLY A 832 13.91 8.84 1.10
C GLY A 832 14.22 9.79 2.25
N GLY A 833 13.34 10.76 2.47
CA GLY A 833 13.31 11.67 3.59
C GLY A 833 11.87 12.16 3.71
N GLY A 834 11.35 12.29 4.92
CA GLY A 834 9.96 12.68 5.19
C GLY A 834 9.58 14.00 4.52
N GLN A 835 8.34 14.44 4.72
CA GLN A 835 7.76 15.67 4.16
C GLN A 835 8.39 16.97 4.71
N PHE A 836 9.66 16.91 5.12
CA PHE A 836 10.49 18.04 5.48
C PHE A 836 11.33 18.48 4.27
N SER A 837 11.20 19.74 3.87
CA SER A 837 11.97 20.29 2.75
C SER A 837 13.43 20.53 3.15
N VAL A 838 14.32 19.59 2.86
CA VAL A 838 15.78 19.79 2.99
C VAL A 838 16.31 20.46 1.71
N PRO A 839 17.21 21.44 1.78
CA PRO A 839 17.84 22.03 0.60
C PRO A 839 18.53 20.95 -0.26
N ALA A 840 18.49 21.11 -1.59
CA ALA A 840 19.19 20.21 -2.50
C ALA A 840 20.70 20.25 -2.24
N GLN A 841 21.34 19.07 -2.23
CA GLN A 841 22.78 18.92 -2.01
C GLN A 841 23.59 19.76 -3.01
N PRO A 842 24.66 20.45 -2.59
CA PRO A 842 25.65 20.98 -3.53
C PRO A 842 26.36 19.80 -4.19
N ILE A 843 26.26 19.70 -5.52
CA ILE A 843 26.97 18.69 -6.31
C ILE A 843 28.48 18.84 -6.07
N PRO A 844 29.17 17.84 -5.49
CA PRO A 844 30.62 17.90 -5.32
C PRO A 844 31.29 17.94 -6.70
N GLY A 845 32.03 19.01 -6.96
CA GLY A 845 32.70 19.24 -8.23
C GLY A 845 33.70 18.12 -8.56
N LYS A 846 33.59 17.59 -9.78
CA LYS A 846 34.58 16.67 -10.39
C LYS A 846 36.00 17.26 -10.27
N LYS A 847 36.83 16.73 -9.37
CA LYS A 847 38.28 16.82 -9.53
C LYS A 847 38.65 15.92 -10.70
N LYS A 848 39.06 16.52 -11.82
CA LYS A 848 39.71 15.81 -12.92
C LYS A 848 40.89 15.01 -12.35
N LEU A 849 40.84 13.69 -12.47
CA LEU A 849 42.06 12.89 -12.40
C LEU A 849 42.96 13.34 -13.56
N ASN A 850 44.05 14.01 -13.22
CA ASN A 850 45.18 14.13 -14.15
C ASN A 850 45.84 12.76 -14.22
N LEU A 851 45.67 12.09 -15.36
CA LEU A 851 46.52 10.97 -15.76
C LEU A 851 47.95 11.48 -15.93
N LYS A 852 48.87 10.95 -15.13
CA LYS A 852 50.25 10.70 -15.50
C LYS A 852 50.56 9.24 -15.25
#